data_AF-R7LTW7-F1
#
_entry.id   AF-R7LTW7-F1
#
_cell.length_a   1.000
_cell.length_b   1.000
_cell.length_c   1.000
_cell.angle_alpha   90.00
_cell.angle_beta   90.00
_cell.angle_gamma   90.00
#
_symmetry.space_group_name_H-M   'P 1'
#
loop_
_entity.id
_entity.type
_entity.pdbx_description
1 polymer ?
#
loop_
_entity_poly.entity_id
_entity_poly.type
_entity_poly.pdbx_seq_one_letter_code
_entity_poly.pdbx_strand_id
1 'polypeptide(L)'
;MEKEKIDKEEFIKVKHKGKIFTPDYLVEIILNQGHYISGNILEKHVIDNSCGDGQFLIHIVDRYCKDFLKESNNTKKLKRELEKYIHGIDIDSEDIEICKERCNKVARLYNVQNVEWDFIVADTLKTDIYDKKMDYVLGNPPYVRTHNLEENADTVKQYSFGNGGMTDLYIVFYEKGLRMLKRNGKLCYITPSSFFTSVAGTNMRRYIANKSLLESVCDLKHFQPFTAMTYTAIVCLNKSKKQLFAQYSEFDENDLKPIHISNLPKDEYIINDNFYFSTKRNINLLKNILNNKLFTDVEVKNGYATLSDKVFINDFDFESQYIIPVLKGSRGIWGRAIYPYNENGKLIPENIIKKDKRIYEYLLKQKEELGKRSCDNKNGEYWYAYGRTQALNDTYKDKIGINTLIKKDNGLKIEDVPAGTGIYSGLYILSNSYNSEEIKQALRNSDFEIFISLLGKYKSGGYYTFSSKDVKKYLDYKLKGVDVMTENDKILNVIRESFKTYLNVGTSRSTAKLKSLHGHIANDLKNILGEDYNVKSQGIGDDREGTIEGKYYPKKVDITIYKENKPIAGYAVKFVMRNYSQNSNNYFENMLGETANIRMNSIPYFQIFIIFDKVPYYKSNGVFSRYDIISQHNLDKYIALSNEDPNVFYHTPDKTLLLLVKLKEKEPDYKYTDSDEYADYYKSVIEEPDLLSYSDKHIDNVGQEMILNDYEQFIKETYNIINEKI
;
A
#
# COMPACT_ATOMS: atom_id res chain seq x y z
N MET A 1 -45.24 -1.84 7.76
CA MET A 1 -44.09 -1.44 6.91
C MET A 1 -42.88 -0.93 7.70
N GLU A 2 -43.01 -0.20 8.82
CA GLU A 2 -41.84 0.16 9.66
C GLU A 2 -41.54 -0.82 10.81
N LYS A 3 -42.53 -1.56 11.32
CA LYS A 3 -42.32 -2.58 12.37
C LYS A 3 -41.67 -3.89 11.87
N GLU A 4 -41.73 -4.20 10.57
CA GLU A 4 -41.13 -5.41 9.99
C GLU A 4 -39.66 -5.25 9.57
N LYS A 5 -39.13 -4.02 9.58
CA LYS A 5 -37.70 -3.77 9.30
C LYS A 5 -36.82 -3.94 10.54
N ILE A 6 -37.38 -3.75 11.74
CA ILE A 6 -36.64 -3.78 13.01
C ILE A 6 -36.32 -5.23 13.43
N ASP A 7 -37.17 -6.20 13.09
CA ASP A 7 -36.97 -7.62 13.43
C ASP A 7 -35.90 -8.34 12.58
N LYS A 8 -35.33 -7.73 11.54
CA LYS A 8 -34.24 -8.34 10.76
C LYS A 8 -32.86 -8.08 11.34
N GLU A 9 -32.67 -6.98 12.09
CA GLU A 9 -31.36 -6.56 12.58
C GLU A 9 -31.00 -7.17 13.95
N GLU A 10 -31.99 -7.65 14.72
CA GLU A 10 -31.76 -8.08 16.11
C GLU A 10 -31.39 -9.58 16.26
N PHE A 11 -31.51 -10.39 15.20
CA PHE A 11 -31.35 -11.85 15.28
C PHE A 11 -29.92 -12.39 15.03
N ILE A 12 -28.89 -11.52 14.93
CA ILE A 12 -27.52 -11.90 14.50
C ILE A 12 -26.50 -11.94 15.66
N LYS A 13 -26.90 -11.83 16.93
CA LYS A 13 -25.95 -11.86 18.05
C LYS A 13 -26.21 -12.96 19.06
N VAL A 14 -25.56 -14.11 18.88
CA VAL A 14 -25.24 -15.02 20.00
C VAL A 14 -23.80 -15.51 19.88
N LYS A 15 -22.99 -15.18 20.90
CA LYS A 15 -21.59 -15.60 21.07
C LYS A 15 -21.53 -16.99 21.71
N HIS A 16 -20.74 -17.92 21.15
CA HIS A 16 -20.13 -19.00 21.93
C HIS A 16 -18.74 -19.44 21.40
N LYS A 17 -17.83 -19.73 22.35
CA LYS A 17 -16.61 -20.57 22.25
C LYS A 17 -15.52 -20.22 21.21
N GLY A 18 -15.01 -18.99 21.18
CA GLY A 18 -13.74 -18.70 20.47
C GLY A 18 -13.76 -18.89 18.94
N LYS A 19 -14.95 -19.04 18.36
CA LYS A 19 -15.22 -19.10 16.92
C LYS A 19 -15.15 -17.68 16.32
N ILE A 20 -14.53 -17.53 15.14
CA ILE A 20 -14.44 -16.24 14.43
C ILE A 20 -15.61 -16.15 13.46
N PHE A 21 -16.56 -15.28 13.78
CA PHE A 21 -17.72 -15.05 12.94
C PHE A 21 -17.43 -14.00 11.86
N THR A 22 -17.88 -14.24 10.62
CA THR A 22 -17.68 -13.29 9.52
C THR A 22 -18.78 -12.22 9.52
N PRO A 23 -18.46 -10.92 9.70
CA PRO A 23 -19.48 -9.87 9.70
C PRO A 23 -20.27 -9.80 8.39
N ASP A 24 -21.56 -9.42 8.45
CA ASP A 24 -22.45 -9.33 7.29
C ASP A 24 -21.88 -8.48 6.14
N TYR A 25 -21.34 -7.30 6.45
CA TYR A 25 -20.75 -6.41 5.43
C TYR A 25 -19.62 -7.11 4.66
N LEU A 26 -18.87 -7.98 5.34
CA LEU A 26 -17.73 -8.69 4.77
C LEU A 26 -18.20 -9.86 3.91
N VAL A 27 -19.23 -10.59 4.35
CA VAL A 27 -19.89 -11.62 3.53
C VAL A 27 -20.42 -11.00 2.24
N GLU A 28 -21.11 -9.87 2.33
CA GLU A 28 -21.66 -9.16 1.17
C GLU A 28 -20.56 -8.77 0.17
N ILE A 29 -19.41 -8.25 0.65
CA ILE A 29 -18.26 -7.94 -0.19
C ILE A 29 -17.70 -9.20 -0.87
N ILE A 30 -17.53 -10.31 -0.13
CA ILE A 30 -16.96 -11.55 -0.67
C ILE A 30 -17.89 -12.15 -1.73
N LEU A 31 -19.20 -12.17 -1.49
CA LEU A 31 -20.19 -12.64 -2.46
C LEU A 31 -20.20 -11.75 -3.71
N ASN A 32 -20.09 -10.42 -3.55
CA ASN A 32 -20.03 -9.48 -4.67
C ASN A 32 -18.74 -9.66 -5.49
N GLN A 33 -17.58 -9.72 -4.83
CA GLN A 33 -16.28 -9.93 -5.46
C GLN A 33 -16.18 -11.32 -6.12
N GLY A 34 -16.87 -12.33 -5.58
CA GLY A 34 -17.03 -13.65 -6.16
C GLY A 34 -18.04 -13.72 -7.31
N HIS A 35 -18.71 -12.61 -7.64
CA HIS A 35 -19.77 -12.49 -8.64
C HIS A 35 -21.02 -13.34 -8.37
N TYR A 36 -21.27 -13.69 -7.11
CA TYR A 36 -22.54 -14.26 -6.66
C TYR A 36 -23.57 -13.15 -6.44
N ILE A 37 -23.94 -12.49 -7.54
CA ILE A 37 -24.81 -11.30 -7.57
C ILE A 37 -26.10 -11.58 -8.36
N SER A 38 -27.15 -10.81 -8.08
CA SER A 38 -28.45 -10.94 -8.75
C SER A 38 -28.33 -10.96 -10.29
N GLY A 39 -29.10 -11.86 -10.92
CA GLY A 39 -29.07 -12.13 -12.36
C GLY A 39 -28.03 -13.17 -12.81
N ASN A 40 -27.20 -13.69 -11.88
CA ASN A 40 -26.10 -14.62 -12.20
C ASN A 40 -26.02 -15.83 -11.25
N ILE A 41 -27.04 -16.08 -10.42
CA ILE A 41 -26.98 -17.09 -9.34
C ILE A 41 -28.00 -18.23 -9.48
N LEU A 42 -29.10 -18.05 -10.20
CA LEU A 42 -30.09 -19.12 -10.38
C LEU A 42 -29.49 -20.32 -11.12
N GLU A 43 -29.84 -21.52 -10.65
CA GLU A 43 -29.36 -22.80 -11.17
C GLU A 43 -27.83 -22.98 -11.16
N LYS A 44 -27.13 -22.23 -10.32
CA LYS A 44 -25.67 -22.35 -10.11
C LYS A 44 -25.37 -23.03 -8.78
N HIS A 45 -24.47 -24.02 -8.82
CA HIS A 45 -24.03 -24.71 -7.62
C HIS A 45 -23.04 -23.82 -6.84
N VAL A 46 -23.35 -23.53 -5.58
CA VAL A 46 -22.52 -22.74 -4.66
C VAL A 46 -22.25 -23.54 -3.39
N ILE A 47 -21.01 -23.46 -2.89
CA ILE A 47 -20.62 -24.10 -1.65
C ILE A 47 -19.84 -23.15 -0.74
N ASP A 48 -20.12 -23.21 0.55
CA ASP A 48 -19.17 -22.85 1.60
C ASP A 48 -18.62 -24.14 2.21
N ASN A 49 -17.33 -24.39 2.00
CA ASN A 49 -16.66 -25.64 2.38
C ASN A 49 -15.99 -25.57 3.77
N SER A 50 -16.32 -24.56 4.56
CA SER A 50 -16.01 -24.45 5.99
C SER A 50 -17.07 -23.55 6.63
N CYS A 51 -18.33 -23.95 6.51
CA CYS A 51 -19.46 -23.05 6.63
C CYS A 51 -19.76 -22.59 8.07
N GLY A 52 -19.15 -23.24 9.07
CA GLY A 52 -19.45 -23.02 10.48
C GLY A 52 -20.94 -23.02 10.71
N ASP A 53 -21.41 -22.03 11.45
CA ASP A 53 -22.82 -21.86 11.77
C ASP A 53 -23.67 -21.19 10.68
N GLY A 54 -23.14 -21.12 9.44
CA GLY A 54 -23.92 -20.83 8.24
C GLY A 54 -23.95 -19.37 7.81
N GLN A 55 -23.02 -18.54 8.28
CA GLN A 55 -23.03 -17.10 8.02
C GLN A 55 -23.00 -16.75 6.51
N PHE A 56 -22.18 -17.42 5.69
CA PHE A 56 -22.26 -17.23 4.22
C PHE A 56 -23.56 -17.82 3.64
N LEU A 57 -23.96 -19.00 4.13
CA LEU A 57 -25.09 -19.74 3.58
C LEU A 57 -26.43 -19.01 3.78
N ILE A 58 -26.62 -18.27 4.89
CA ILE A 58 -27.82 -17.45 5.07
C ILE A 58 -27.91 -16.32 4.03
N HIS A 59 -26.79 -15.67 3.69
CA HIS A 59 -26.74 -14.62 2.66
C HIS A 59 -26.93 -15.20 1.26
N ILE A 60 -26.33 -16.37 1.00
CA ILE A 60 -26.48 -17.11 -0.25
C ILE A 60 -27.95 -17.50 -0.49
N VAL A 61 -28.63 -18.03 0.53
CA VAL A 61 -30.06 -18.40 0.49
C VAL A 61 -30.93 -17.16 0.28
N ASP A 62 -30.69 -16.09 1.04
CA ASP A 62 -31.44 -14.84 0.90
C ASP A 62 -31.33 -14.25 -0.51
N ARG A 63 -30.11 -14.17 -1.06
CA ARG A 63 -29.87 -13.70 -2.43
C ARG A 63 -30.55 -14.60 -3.47
N TYR A 64 -30.44 -15.93 -3.34
CA TYR A 64 -31.07 -16.87 -4.26
C TYR A 64 -32.59 -16.71 -4.28
N CYS A 65 -33.23 -16.65 -3.10
CA CYS A 65 -34.67 -16.43 -2.99
C CYS A 65 -35.11 -15.10 -3.62
N LYS A 66 -34.38 -14.00 -3.36
CA LYS A 66 -34.67 -12.69 -3.96
C LYS A 66 -34.56 -12.71 -5.47
N ASP A 67 -33.55 -13.37 -6.03
CA ASP A 67 -33.34 -13.45 -7.47
C ASP A 67 -34.40 -14.33 -8.14
N PHE A 68 -34.73 -15.46 -7.51
CA PHE A 68 -35.76 -16.38 -7.99
C PHE A 68 -37.13 -15.71 -8.09
N LEU A 69 -37.50 -14.91 -7.08
CA LEU A 69 -38.79 -14.21 -7.03
C LEU A 69 -38.93 -13.11 -8.09
N LYS A 70 -37.84 -12.71 -8.76
CA LYS A 70 -37.93 -11.83 -9.94
C LYS A 70 -38.48 -12.57 -11.16
N GLU A 71 -38.30 -13.89 -11.22
CA GLU A 71 -38.68 -14.73 -12.36
C GLU A 71 -39.90 -15.62 -12.07
N SER A 72 -40.07 -16.06 -10.83
CA SER A 72 -41.13 -17.01 -10.47
C SER A 72 -41.54 -16.91 -9.00
N ASN A 73 -42.84 -17.04 -8.73
CA ASN A 73 -43.39 -17.15 -7.38
C ASN A 73 -43.67 -18.61 -6.95
N ASN A 74 -43.16 -19.60 -7.69
CA ASN A 74 -43.40 -21.02 -7.40
C ASN A 74 -42.52 -21.50 -6.24
N THR A 75 -43.06 -21.47 -5.02
CA THR A 75 -42.37 -21.88 -3.79
C THR A 75 -41.93 -23.35 -3.78
N LYS A 76 -42.66 -24.25 -4.46
CA LYS A 76 -42.25 -25.66 -4.62
C LYS A 76 -41.02 -25.80 -5.49
N LYS A 77 -40.93 -25.00 -6.56
CA LYS A 77 -39.74 -24.93 -7.42
C LYS A 77 -38.57 -24.32 -6.64
N LEU A 78 -38.77 -23.19 -5.97
CA LEU A 78 -37.76 -22.56 -5.13
C LEU A 78 -37.18 -23.54 -4.10
N LYS A 79 -38.02 -24.27 -3.36
CA LYS A 79 -37.58 -25.31 -2.42
C LYS A 79 -36.62 -26.30 -3.09
N ARG A 80 -37.03 -26.91 -4.20
CA ARG A 80 -36.22 -27.91 -4.93
C ARG A 80 -34.89 -27.34 -5.42
N GLU A 81 -34.84 -26.06 -5.73
CA GLU A 81 -33.61 -25.40 -6.17
C GLU A 81 -32.67 -25.11 -5.00
N LEU A 82 -33.19 -24.65 -3.86
CA LEU A 82 -32.39 -24.48 -2.64
C LEU A 82 -31.74 -25.81 -2.21
N GLU A 83 -32.50 -26.91 -2.25
CA GLU A 83 -32.00 -28.27 -1.94
C GLU A 83 -30.93 -28.76 -2.93
N LYS A 84 -30.98 -28.30 -4.18
CA LYS A 84 -30.12 -28.79 -5.26
C LYS A 84 -28.83 -28.00 -5.42
N TYR A 85 -28.88 -26.68 -5.23
CA TYR A 85 -27.84 -25.75 -5.68
C TYR A 85 -27.01 -25.13 -4.55
N ILE A 86 -27.43 -25.28 -3.29
CA ILE A 86 -26.75 -24.67 -2.14
C ILE A 86 -26.17 -25.79 -1.25
N HIS A 87 -24.85 -25.74 -1.06
CA HIS A 87 -24.09 -26.80 -0.39
C HIS A 87 -23.27 -26.23 0.78
N GLY A 88 -23.03 -27.05 1.81
CA GLY A 88 -22.27 -26.67 2.98
C GLY A 88 -21.46 -27.83 3.55
N ILE A 89 -20.24 -27.57 4.02
CA ILE A 89 -19.42 -28.55 4.75
C ILE A 89 -18.85 -27.88 5.99
N ASP A 90 -18.96 -28.57 7.12
CA ASP A 90 -18.18 -28.26 8.32
C ASP A 90 -17.82 -29.55 9.06
N ILE A 91 -16.76 -29.51 9.85
CA ILE A 91 -16.32 -30.65 10.65
C ILE A 91 -17.13 -30.76 11.95
N ASP A 92 -17.69 -29.65 12.44
CA ASP A 92 -18.47 -29.58 13.66
C ASP A 92 -19.96 -29.84 13.38
N SER A 93 -20.51 -30.91 13.99
CA SER A 93 -21.91 -31.27 13.83
C SER A 93 -22.89 -30.28 14.45
N GLU A 94 -22.50 -29.59 15.53
CA GLU A 94 -23.32 -28.56 16.19
C GLU A 94 -23.47 -27.35 15.26
N ASP A 95 -22.38 -26.94 14.61
CA ASP A 95 -22.37 -25.83 13.66
C ASP A 95 -23.25 -26.13 12.42
N ILE A 96 -23.20 -27.35 11.88
CA ILE A 96 -24.09 -27.75 10.78
C ILE A 96 -25.56 -27.69 11.19
N GLU A 97 -25.91 -28.10 12.41
CA GLU A 97 -27.30 -28.02 12.86
C GLU A 97 -27.76 -26.58 13.01
N ILE A 98 -26.94 -25.71 13.61
CA ILE A 98 -27.22 -24.27 13.71
C ILE A 98 -27.36 -23.64 12.32
N CYS A 99 -26.47 -24.01 11.39
CA CYS A 99 -26.52 -23.55 10.00
C CYS A 99 -27.86 -23.91 9.33
N LYS A 100 -28.30 -25.16 9.45
CA LYS A 100 -29.61 -25.62 8.92
C LYS A 100 -30.76 -24.83 9.53
N GLU A 101 -30.77 -24.62 10.84
CA GLU A 101 -31.81 -23.84 11.51
C GLU A 101 -31.85 -22.38 11.02
N ARG A 102 -30.69 -21.75 10.86
CA ARG A 102 -30.58 -20.37 10.40
C ARG A 102 -31.00 -20.22 8.93
N CYS A 103 -30.58 -21.11 8.04
CA CYS A 103 -31.04 -21.13 6.65
C CYS A 103 -32.55 -21.41 6.55
N ASN A 104 -33.09 -22.30 7.40
CA ASN A 104 -34.54 -22.52 7.50
C ASN A 104 -35.30 -21.26 7.92
N LYS A 105 -34.78 -20.46 8.87
CA LYS A 105 -35.37 -19.17 9.25
C LYS A 105 -35.41 -18.20 8.07
N VAL A 106 -34.33 -18.10 7.30
CA VAL A 106 -34.30 -17.26 6.08
C VAL A 106 -35.29 -17.76 5.03
N ALA A 107 -35.32 -19.06 4.73
CA ALA A 107 -36.25 -19.64 3.75
C ALA A 107 -37.73 -19.40 4.11
N ARG A 108 -38.08 -19.41 5.40
CA ARG A 108 -39.43 -19.10 5.89
C ARG A 108 -39.89 -17.68 5.54
N LEU A 109 -38.97 -16.71 5.49
CA LEU A 109 -39.28 -15.34 5.06
C LEU A 109 -39.80 -15.28 3.61
N TYR A 110 -39.53 -16.32 2.82
CA TYR A 110 -39.94 -16.47 1.43
C TYR A 110 -41.02 -17.54 1.23
N ASN A 111 -41.74 -17.90 2.31
CA ASN A 111 -42.80 -18.93 2.31
C ASN A 111 -42.31 -20.33 1.88
N VAL A 112 -41.04 -20.64 2.13
CA VAL A 112 -40.47 -21.97 1.91
C VAL A 112 -40.18 -22.65 3.26
N GLN A 113 -40.57 -23.92 3.38
CA GLN A 113 -40.44 -24.69 4.62
C GLN A 113 -39.90 -26.10 4.33
N ASN A 114 -39.29 -26.70 5.35
CA ASN A 114 -38.77 -28.07 5.35
C ASN A 114 -37.79 -28.32 4.19
N VAL A 115 -36.84 -27.41 3.98
CA VAL A 115 -35.80 -27.55 2.94
C VAL A 115 -34.82 -28.64 3.39
N GLU A 116 -34.62 -29.65 2.55
CA GLU A 116 -33.60 -30.69 2.76
C GLU A 116 -32.22 -30.17 2.32
N TRP A 117 -31.52 -29.49 3.23
CA TRP A 117 -30.22 -28.87 2.94
C TRP A 117 -29.11 -29.90 2.72
N ASP A 118 -28.31 -29.72 1.67
CA ASP A 118 -27.07 -30.47 1.42
C ASP A 118 -25.90 -29.90 2.24
N PHE A 119 -26.09 -29.86 3.57
CA PHE A 119 -25.10 -29.40 4.56
C PHE A 119 -24.61 -30.62 5.34
N ILE A 120 -23.35 -31.01 5.11
CA ILE A 120 -22.78 -32.26 5.62
C ILE A 120 -21.74 -32.03 6.71
N VAL A 121 -21.70 -32.95 7.67
CA VAL A 121 -20.64 -33.03 8.70
C VAL A 121 -19.49 -33.85 8.13
N ALA A 122 -18.42 -33.18 7.70
CA ALA A 122 -17.25 -33.85 7.14
C ALA A 122 -15.98 -32.99 7.25
N ASP A 123 -14.83 -33.66 7.26
CA ASP A 123 -13.54 -33.00 7.05
C ASP A 123 -13.39 -32.67 5.56
N THR A 124 -13.46 -31.38 5.23
CA THR A 124 -13.30 -30.85 3.86
C THR A 124 -12.01 -31.33 3.18
N LEU A 125 -10.93 -31.55 3.94
CA LEU A 125 -9.68 -32.04 3.36
C LEU A 125 -9.73 -33.52 2.98
N LYS A 126 -10.68 -34.30 3.50
CA LYS A 126 -10.79 -35.75 3.28
C LYS A 126 -11.93 -36.15 2.34
N THR A 127 -12.91 -35.29 2.08
CA THR A 127 -14.09 -35.61 1.24
C THR A 127 -14.02 -35.06 -0.18
N ASP A 128 -14.16 -35.88 -1.22
CA ASP A 128 -14.10 -35.48 -2.64
C ASP A 128 -15.48 -35.36 -3.32
N ILE A 129 -16.58 -35.46 -2.55
CA ILE A 129 -17.96 -35.51 -3.03
C ILE A 129 -18.30 -34.33 -3.97
N TYR A 130 -17.71 -33.15 -3.76
CA TYR A 130 -18.00 -31.93 -4.51
C TYR A 130 -16.96 -31.57 -5.58
N ASP A 131 -15.98 -32.43 -5.82
CA ASP A 131 -14.93 -32.18 -6.82
C ASP A 131 -15.53 -31.95 -8.22
N LYS A 132 -15.13 -30.86 -8.88
CA LYS A 132 -15.59 -30.41 -10.21
C LYS A 132 -17.10 -30.15 -10.33
N LYS A 133 -17.84 -29.97 -9.23
CA LYS A 133 -19.30 -29.79 -9.23
C LYS A 133 -19.76 -28.35 -8.98
N MET A 134 -18.88 -27.44 -8.57
CA MET A 134 -19.27 -26.11 -8.08
C MET A 134 -19.05 -25.01 -9.13
N ASP A 135 -20.04 -24.12 -9.29
CA ASP A 135 -19.89 -22.86 -10.01
C ASP A 135 -19.23 -21.81 -9.10
N TYR A 136 -19.52 -21.84 -7.80
CA TYR A 136 -18.97 -20.93 -6.80
C TYR A 136 -18.46 -21.69 -5.57
N VAL A 137 -17.28 -21.30 -5.09
CA VAL A 137 -16.74 -21.71 -3.77
C VAL A 137 -16.44 -20.44 -2.99
N LEU A 138 -17.24 -20.14 -1.97
CA LEU A 138 -17.24 -18.84 -1.28
C LEU A 138 -17.20 -19.09 0.22
N GLY A 139 -16.35 -18.39 0.97
CA GLY A 139 -16.29 -18.61 2.41
C GLY A 139 -15.08 -18.01 3.13
N ASN A 140 -14.92 -18.44 4.38
CA ASN A 140 -13.83 -18.06 5.27
C ASN A 140 -13.12 -19.33 5.81
N PRO A 141 -12.09 -19.85 5.13
CA PRO A 141 -11.35 -21.03 5.57
C PRO A 141 -10.66 -20.86 6.94
N PRO A 142 -10.31 -21.95 7.65
CA PRO A 142 -9.71 -21.88 8.98
C PRO A 142 -8.24 -21.39 9.02
N TYR A 143 -7.92 -20.50 9.98
CA TYR A 143 -6.60 -19.85 10.11
C TYR A 143 -5.67 -20.55 11.12
N VAL A 144 -5.42 -21.86 10.92
CA VAL A 144 -4.64 -22.67 11.86
C VAL A 144 -3.29 -23.06 11.27
N ARG A 145 -2.22 -22.93 12.08
CA ARG A 145 -0.87 -23.41 11.71
C ARG A 145 -0.76 -24.92 11.89
N THR A 146 -0.13 -25.60 10.94
CA THR A 146 0.01 -27.08 10.94
C THR A 146 0.62 -27.70 12.19
N HIS A 147 1.58 -27.04 12.87
CA HIS A 147 2.17 -27.58 14.10
C HIS A 147 1.24 -27.57 15.32
N ASN A 148 0.14 -26.80 15.26
CA ASN A 148 -0.90 -26.80 16.29
C ASN A 148 -1.98 -27.86 16.01
N LEU A 149 -1.82 -28.64 14.94
CA LEU A 149 -2.75 -29.69 14.53
C LEU A 149 -2.04 -31.04 14.64
N GLU A 150 -2.09 -31.66 15.81
CA GLU A 150 -1.48 -32.99 16.03
C GLU A 150 -2.03 -34.05 15.04
N GLU A 151 -3.28 -33.92 14.58
CA GLU A 151 -3.93 -34.89 13.68
C GLU A 151 -3.92 -34.52 12.17
N ASN A 152 -3.71 -33.26 11.80
CA ASN A 152 -3.83 -32.81 10.38
C ASN A 152 -2.51 -32.48 9.69
N ALA A 153 -1.38 -32.53 10.39
CA ALA A 153 -0.07 -32.18 9.83
C ALA A 153 0.31 -33.08 8.62
N ASP A 154 0.01 -34.37 8.68
CA ASP A 154 0.33 -35.31 7.60
C ASP A 154 -0.62 -35.17 6.39
N THR A 155 -1.92 -34.97 6.64
CA THR A 155 -2.92 -34.71 5.58
C THR A 155 -2.55 -33.45 4.80
N VAL A 156 -2.19 -32.37 5.47
CA VAL A 156 -1.82 -31.09 4.84
C VAL A 156 -0.58 -31.22 3.95
N LYS A 157 0.40 -32.05 4.34
CA LYS A 157 1.63 -32.27 3.55
C LYS A 157 1.40 -33.08 2.27
N GLN A 158 0.29 -33.80 2.15
CA GLN A 158 -0.05 -34.54 0.93
C GLN A 158 -0.52 -33.61 -0.20
N TYR A 159 -0.95 -32.39 0.14
CA TYR A 159 -1.40 -31.39 -0.81
C TYR A 159 -0.23 -30.62 -1.42
N SER A 160 -0.33 -30.31 -2.72
CA SER A 160 0.76 -29.66 -3.46
C SER A 160 1.05 -28.26 -2.94
N PHE A 161 0.03 -27.54 -2.47
CA PHE A 161 0.18 -26.19 -1.92
C PHE A 161 0.78 -26.21 -0.52
N GLY A 162 0.57 -27.28 0.25
CA GLY A 162 1.12 -27.45 1.60
C GLY A 162 2.54 -28.05 1.64
N ASN A 163 3.08 -28.47 0.50
CA ASN A 163 4.38 -29.10 0.39
C ASN A 163 5.52 -28.04 0.40
N GLY A 164 6.46 -28.09 1.34
CA GLY A 164 7.62 -27.17 1.37
C GLY A 164 8.02 -26.59 2.72
N GLY A 165 7.43 -27.03 3.83
CA GLY A 165 7.82 -26.62 5.19
C GLY A 165 6.62 -26.42 6.12
N MET A 166 6.74 -25.49 7.08
CA MET A 166 5.60 -25.05 7.89
C MET A 166 4.58 -24.34 6.98
N THR A 167 3.35 -24.84 6.97
CA THR A 167 2.25 -24.25 6.19
C THR A 167 1.04 -23.98 7.07
N ASP A 168 0.14 -23.13 6.58
CA ASP A 168 -1.14 -22.81 7.19
C ASP A 168 -2.27 -23.58 6.51
N LEU A 169 -3.29 -23.95 7.27
CA LEU A 169 -4.39 -24.79 6.82
C LEU A 169 -5.17 -24.16 5.64
N TYR A 170 -5.39 -22.83 5.69
CA TYR A 170 -6.12 -22.11 4.64
C TYR A 170 -5.45 -22.21 3.25
N ILE A 171 -4.13 -22.41 3.18
CA ILE A 171 -3.40 -22.57 1.91
C ILE A 171 -3.88 -23.84 1.20
N VAL A 172 -4.12 -24.92 1.95
CA VAL A 172 -4.66 -26.17 1.39
C VAL A 172 -6.14 -26.05 1.04
N PHE A 173 -6.90 -25.25 1.77
CA PHE A 173 -8.30 -24.96 1.40
C PHE A 173 -8.41 -24.28 0.03
N TYR A 174 -7.44 -23.44 -0.39
CA TYR A 174 -7.41 -22.95 -1.77
C TYR A 174 -7.25 -24.08 -2.79
N GLU A 175 -6.37 -25.05 -2.54
CA GLU A 175 -6.22 -26.22 -3.43
C GLU A 175 -7.51 -27.02 -3.50
N LYS A 176 -8.14 -27.27 -2.33
CA LYS A 176 -9.40 -28.00 -2.24
C LYS A 176 -10.53 -27.28 -2.96
N GLY A 177 -10.72 -25.99 -2.71
CA GLY A 177 -11.75 -25.19 -3.37
C GLY A 177 -11.55 -25.13 -4.89
N LEU A 178 -10.31 -24.95 -5.36
CA LEU A 178 -10.00 -24.99 -6.80
C LEU A 178 -10.33 -26.35 -7.45
N ARG A 179 -10.20 -27.46 -6.70
CA ARG A 179 -10.60 -28.81 -7.14
C ARG A 179 -12.12 -28.98 -7.19
N MET A 180 -12.86 -28.39 -6.26
CA MET A 180 -14.34 -28.37 -6.24
C MET A 180 -14.95 -27.61 -7.43
N LEU A 181 -14.25 -26.58 -7.93
CA LEU A 181 -14.75 -25.79 -9.06
C LEU A 181 -14.84 -26.56 -10.39
N LYS A 182 -15.96 -26.36 -11.09
CA LYS A 182 -16.13 -26.62 -12.53
C LYS A 182 -15.10 -25.83 -13.37
N ARG A 183 -15.06 -26.10 -14.68
CA ARG A 183 -14.15 -25.43 -15.63
C ARG A 183 -14.27 -23.90 -15.61
N ASN A 184 -15.46 -23.36 -15.36
CA ASN A 184 -15.75 -21.92 -15.35
C ASN A 184 -16.17 -21.42 -13.96
N GLY A 185 -15.75 -22.13 -12.90
CA GLY A 185 -16.12 -21.74 -11.54
C GLY A 185 -15.26 -20.59 -11.01
N LYS A 186 -15.78 -19.92 -9.97
CA LYS A 186 -15.07 -18.88 -9.21
C LYS A 186 -14.92 -19.29 -7.75
N LEU A 187 -13.75 -19.02 -7.19
CA LEU A 187 -13.46 -19.18 -5.77
C LEU A 187 -13.19 -17.80 -5.17
N CYS A 188 -13.88 -17.43 -4.09
CA CYS A 188 -13.64 -16.18 -3.39
C CYS A 188 -13.56 -16.43 -1.89
N TYR A 189 -12.38 -16.21 -1.31
CA TYR A 189 -12.14 -16.42 0.11
C TYR A 189 -11.57 -15.17 0.77
N ILE A 190 -11.90 -15.01 2.07
CA ILE A 190 -11.11 -14.19 2.98
C ILE A 190 -10.12 -15.06 3.74
N THR A 191 -8.83 -14.77 3.61
CA THR A 191 -7.75 -15.52 4.29
C THR A 191 -6.60 -14.59 4.70
N PRO A 192 -5.65 -15.05 5.52
CA PRO A 192 -4.48 -14.25 5.88
C PRO A 192 -3.69 -13.81 4.64
N SER A 193 -3.41 -12.51 4.51
CA SER A 193 -2.68 -11.93 3.36
C SER A 193 -1.21 -12.33 3.31
N SER A 194 -0.70 -12.97 4.37
CA SER A 194 0.69 -13.40 4.48
C SER A 194 1.15 -14.33 3.34
N PHE A 195 0.24 -15.06 2.68
CA PHE A 195 0.62 -15.91 1.54
C PHE A 195 1.10 -15.10 0.33
N PHE A 196 0.94 -13.78 0.29
CA PHE A 196 1.48 -12.95 -0.77
C PHE A 196 3.01 -12.96 -0.80
N THR A 197 3.67 -13.05 0.37
CA THR A 197 5.13 -12.93 0.49
C THR A 197 5.79 -14.04 1.31
N SER A 198 5.02 -14.85 2.04
CA SER A 198 5.58 -15.94 2.86
C SER A 198 6.16 -17.07 2.01
N VAL A 199 7.12 -17.81 2.58
CA VAL A 199 7.66 -19.04 1.96
C VAL A 199 6.59 -20.14 1.91
N ALA A 200 5.69 -20.18 2.89
CA ALA A 200 4.59 -21.16 2.93
C ALA A 200 3.65 -21.04 1.71
N GLY A 201 3.40 -19.82 1.22
CA GLY A 201 2.52 -19.59 0.07
C GLY A 201 3.16 -19.83 -1.31
N THR A 202 4.44 -20.21 -1.39
CA THR A 202 5.19 -20.23 -2.66
C THR A 202 4.55 -21.13 -3.73
N ASN A 203 4.15 -22.36 -3.39
CA ASN A 203 3.56 -23.27 -4.38
C ASN A 203 2.18 -22.80 -4.84
N MET A 204 1.36 -22.30 -3.92
CA MET A 204 0.06 -21.70 -4.23
C MET A 204 0.21 -20.51 -5.18
N ARG A 205 1.12 -19.57 -4.89
CA ARG A 205 1.38 -18.41 -5.77
C ARG A 205 1.81 -18.83 -7.18
N ARG A 206 2.75 -19.77 -7.28
CA ARG A 206 3.19 -20.32 -8.58
C ARG A 206 2.04 -20.94 -9.35
N TYR A 207 1.19 -21.73 -8.68
CA TYR A 207 0.02 -22.32 -9.33
C TYR A 207 -0.95 -21.26 -9.85
N ILE A 208 -1.30 -20.26 -9.02
CA ILE A 208 -2.17 -19.14 -9.39
C ILE A 208 -1.61 -18.38 -10.59
N ALA A 209 -0.31 -18.07 -10.58
CA ALA A 209 0.37 -17.33 -11.64
C ALA A 209 0.47 -18.11 -12.96
N ASN A 210 0.80 -19.41 -12.89
CA ASN A 210 0.93 -20.27 -14.06
C ASN A 210 -0.40 -20.51 -14.77
N LYS A 211 -1.48 -20.57 -14.00
CA LYS A 211 -2.84 -20.76 -14.52
C LYS A 211 -3.55 -19.43 -14.81
N SER A 212 -2.94 -18.29 -14.51
CA SER A 212 -3.53 -16.94 -14.65
C SER A 212 -4.93 -16.84 -14.02
N LEU A 213 -5.05 -17.31 -12.76
CA LEU A 213 -6.35 -17.43 -12.07
C LEU A 213 -6.78 -16.18 -11.31
N LEU A 214 -5.83 -15.32 -10.91
CA LEU A 214 -6.11 -14.19 -10.03
C LEU A 214 -6.97 -13.15 -10.75
N GLU A 215 -8.23 -13.01 -10.35
CA GLU A 215 -9.18 -12.04 -10.91
C GLU A 215 -9.19 -10.74 -10.10
N SER A 216 -9.29 -10.84 -8.77
CA SER A 216 -9.30 -9.66 -7.90
C SER A 216 -8.77 -9.92 -6.50
N VAL A 217 -8.24 -8.86 -5.89
CA VAL A 217 -7.76 -8.82 -4.50
C VAL A 217 -8.31 -7.57 -3.82
N CYS A 218 -8.95 -7.72 -2.67
CA CYS A 218 -9.21 -6.65 -1.72
C CYS A 218 -8.33 -6.88 -0.49
N ASP A 219 -7.29 -6.05 -0.31
CA ASP A 219 -6.39 -6.13 0.84
C ASP A 219 -6.95 -5.28 1.98
N LEU A 220 -7.19 -5.91 3.15
CA LEU A 220 -7.70 -5.20 4.32
C LEU A 220 -6.58 -4.45 5.06
N LYS A 221 -5.32 -4.58 4.64
CA LYS A 221 -4.17 -3.85 5.20
C LYS A 221 -4.13 -3.98 6.73
N HIS A 222 -4.26 -2.87 7.45
CA HIS A 222 -4.25 -2.83 8.90
C HIS A 222 -5.61 -3.06 9.55
N PHE A 223 -6.69 -3.03 8.76
CA PHE A 223 -8.03 -3.30 9.26
C PHE A 223 -8.16 -4.78 9.63
N GLN A 224 -8.57 -5.03 10.88
CA GLN A 224 -8.75 -6.37 11.44
C GLN A 224 -10.24 -6.59 11.67
N PRO A 225 -10.95 -7.23 10.73
CA PRO A 225 -12.41 -7.44 10.83
C PRO A 225 -12.77 -8.46 11.92
N PHE A 226 -11.78 -9.18 12.43
CA PHE A 226 -11.92 -10.25 13.41
C PHE A 226 -11.18 -9.89 14.71
N THR A 227 -11.59 -10.51 15.82
CA THR A 227 -10.92 -10.35 17.12
C THR A 227 -9.50 -10.93 17.15
N ALA A 228 -9.14 -11.77 16.18
CA ALA A 228 -7.80 -12.32 16.02
C ALA A 228 -6.84 -11.31 15.35
N MET A 229 -5.59 -11.25 15.83
CA MET A 229 -4.54 -10.36 15.29
C MET A 229 -3.97 -10.83 13.94
N THR A 230 -4.82 -11.14 12.96
CA THR A 230 -4.40 -11.60 11.64
C THR A 230 -4.83 -10.61 10.57
N TYR A 231 -3.91 -10.25 9.69
CA TYR A 231 -4.18 -9.38 8.53
C TYR A 231 -4.65 -10.23 7.37
N THR A 232 -5.77 -9.85 6.77
CA THR A 232 -6.51 -10.67 5.81
C THR A 232 -6.68 -9.96 4.47
N ALA A 233 -6.90 -10.74 3.42
CA ALA A 233 -7.30 -10.23 2.11
C ALA A 233 -8.44 -11.11 1.57
N ILE A 234 -9.33 -10.48 0.81
CA ILE A 234 -10.35 -11.17 0.02
C ILE A 234 -9.78 -11.41 -1.37
N VAL A 235 -9.71 -12.67 -1.78
CA VAL A 235 -9.05 -13.07 -3.03
C VAL A 235 -10.03 -13.88 -3.86
N CYS A 236 -10.27 -13.41 -5.09
CA CYS A 236 -11.09 -14.09 -6.08
C CYS A 236 -10.20 -14.73 -7.17
N LEU A 237 -10.38 -16.03 -7.36
CA LEU A 237 -9.74 -16.84 -8.38
C LEU A 237 -10.80 -17.33 -9.38
N ASN A 238 -10.57 -17.11 -10.68
CA ASN A 238 -11.52 -17.43 -11.73
C ASN A 238 -10.93 -18.40 -12.75
N LYS A 239 -11.59 -19.57 -12.92
CA LYS A 239 -11.16 -20.61 -13.89
C LYS A 239 -11.69 -20.38 -15.31
N SER A 240 -12.69 -19.51 -15.49
CA SER A 240 -13.41 -19.32 -16.77
C SER A 240 -12.56 -18.78 -17.91
N LYS A 241 -11.61 -17.90 -17.59
CA LYS A 241 -10.71 -17.26 -18.56
C LYS A 241 -9.36 -16.98 -17.92
N LYS A 242 -8.31 -16.94 -18.73
CA LYS A 242 -7.01 -16.43 -18.28
C LYS A 242 -7.16 -14.94 -18.01
N GLN A 243 -6.84 -14.52 -16.79
CA GLN A 243 -6.91 -13.11 -16.43
C GLN A 243 -5.72 -12.36 -17.03
N LEU A 244 -6.01 -11.29 -17.77
CA LEU A 244 -5.00 -10.37 -18.32
C LEU A 244 -4.45 -9.45 -17.22
N PHE A 245 -5.34 -9.01 -16.33
CA PHE A 245 -5.04 -8.12 -15.21
C PHE A 245 -5.70 -8.67 -13.94
N ALA A 246 -5.08 -8.41 -12.79
CA ALA A 246 -5.71 -8.55 -11.48
C ALA A 246 -6.26 -7.18 -11.04
N GLN A 247 -7.53 -7.14 -10.64
CA GLN A 247 -8.13 -5.94 -10.06
C GLN A 247 -7.71 -5.84 -8.60
N TYR A 248 -7.10 -4.74 -8.21
CA TYR A 248 -6.66 -4.52 -6.84
C TYR A 248 -7.48 -3.42 -6.18
N SER A 249 -7.93 -3.71 -4.96
CA SER A 249 -8.65 -2.79 -4.09
C SER A 249 -8.05 -2.80 -2.69
N GLU A 250 -8.16 -1.68 -1.99
CA GLU A 250 -7.87 -1.55 -0.57
C GLU A 250 -9.18 -1.37 0.20
N PHE A 251 -9.28 -1.96 1.38
CA PHE A 251 -10.48 -1.81 2.21
C PHE A 251 -10.48 -0.46 2.92
N ASP A 252 -11.55 0.31 2.76
CA ASP A 252 -11.78 1.52 3.53
C ASP A 252 -12.56 1.20 4.81
N GLU A 253 -11.90 1.42 5.94
CA GLU A 253 -12.47 1.18 7.26
C GLU A 253 -13.57 2.18 7.64
N ASN A 254 -13.62 3.35 7.00
CA ASN A 254 -14.62 4.38 7.29
C ASN A 254 -15.96 4.03 6.64
N ASP A 255 -15.93 3.69 5.35
CA ASP A 255 -17.12 3.35 4.58
C ASP A 255 -17.43 1.84 4.56
N LEU A 256 -16.56 1.01 5.18
CA LEU A 256 -16.64 -0.45 5.20
C LEU A 256 -16.78 -1.08 3.80
N LYS A 257 -16.04 -0.56 2.82
CA LYS A 257 -16.12 -0.99 1.41
C LYS A 257 -14.74 -1.08 0.74
N PRO A 258 -14.58 -1.92 -0.30
CA PRO A 258 -13.39 -1.88 -1.14
C PRO A 258 -13.33 -0.60 -1.98
N ILE A 259 -12.15 0.01 -2.06
CA ILE A 259 -11.81 1.12 -2.96
C ILE A 259 -10.89 0.58 -4.05
N HIS A 260 -11.21 0.82 -5.32
CA HIS A 260 -10.41 0.33 -6.44
C HIS A 260 -9.12 1.13 -6.61
N ILE A 261 -7.96 0.48 -6.53
CA ILE A 261 -6.67 1.15 -6.62
C ILE A 261 -6.06 1.04 -8.02
N SER A 262 -6.08 -0.15 -8.62
CA SER A 262 -5.41 -0.38 -9.90
C SER A 262 -5.83 -1.68 -10.58
N ASN A 263 -5.58 -1.75 -11.88
CA ASN A 263 -5.59 -2.99 -12.67
C ASN A 263 -4.14 -3.34 -13.03
N LEU A 264 -3.64 -4.46 -12.50
CA LEU A 264 -2.23 -4.84 -12.62
C LEU A 264 -2.07 -6.06 -13.55
N PRO A 265 -1.30 -5.95 -14.65
CA PRO A 265 -0.79 -7.08 -15.40
C PRO A 265 -0.05 -8.09 -14.52
N LYS A 266 0.01 -9.35 -14.96
CA LYS A 266 0.67 -10.43 -14.22
C LYS A 266 2.14 -10.14 -13.89
N ASP A 267 2.88 -9.59 -14.83
CA ASP A 267 4.27 -9.20 -14.66
C ASP A 267 4.46 -7.94 -13.80
N GLU A 268 3.39 -7.19 -13.50
CA GLU A 268 3.42 -6.07 -12.56
C GLU A 268 3.33 -6.53 -11.11
N TYR A 269 2.31 -7.31 -10.75
CA TYR A 269 2.13 -7.71 -9.35
C TYR A 269 3.04 -8.87 -8.92
N ILE A 270 3.67 -9.59 -9.86
CA ILE A 270 4.63 -10.67 -9.53
C ILE A 270 6.06 -10.13 -9.54
N ILE A 271 6.68 -10.09 -8.36
CA ILE A 271 8.07 -9.66 -8.20
C ILE A 271 8.80 -10.71 -7.36
N ASN A 272 9.83 -11.34 -7.91
CA ASN A 272 10.64 -12.37 -7.23
C ASN A 272 9.77 -13.48 -6.59
N ASP A 273 8.86 -14.08 -7.37
CA ASP A 273 7.90 -15.11 -6.95
C ASP A 273 6.89 -14.68 -5.85
N ASN A 274 6.84 -13.40 -5.48
CA ASN A 274 5.89 -12.86 -4.52
C ASN A 274 4.82 -12.00 -5.21
N PHE A 275 3.68 -11.84 -4.55
CA PHE A 275 2.59 -10.97 -5.01
C PHE A 275 2.65 -9.64 -4.26
N TYR A 276 2.65 -8.54 -5.00
CA TYR A 276 2.62 -7.18 -4.47
C TYR A 276 1.56 -6.39 -5.20
N PHE A 277 0.77 -5.61 -4.46
CA PHE A 277 -0.33 -4.86 -5.03
C PHE A 277 -0.31 -3.42 -4.51
N SER A 278 -0.39 -2.47 -5.44
CA SER A 278 -0.47 -1.02 -5.18
C SER A 278 -0.79 -0.29 -6.49
N THR A 279 -0.58 1.03 -6.53
CA THR A 279 -0.55 1.79 -7.79
C THR A 279 0.64 1.35 -8.65
N LYS A 280 0.56 1.59 -9.97
CA LYS A 280 1.65 1.25 -10.92
C LYS A 280 2.98 1.90 -10.53
N ARG A 281 2.95 3.19 -10.18
CA ARG A 281 4.11 3.93 -9.66
C ARG A 281 4.79 3.20 -8.50
N ASN A 282 4.01 2.82 -7.48
CA ASN A 282 4.52 2.18 -6.28
C ASN A 282 5.09 0.78 -6.56
N ILE A 283 4.42 0.02 -7.44
CA ILE A 283 4.92 -1.27 -7.91
C ILE A 283 6.24 -1.13 -8.68
N ASN A 284 6.36 -0.11 -9.54
CA ASN A 284 7.61 0.16 -10.27
C ASN A 284 8.75 0.56 -9.34
N LEU A 285 8.49 1.42 -8.35
CA LEU A 285 9.45 1.74 -7.29
C LEU A 285 9.92 0.47 -6.56
N LEU A 286 8.98 -0.39 -6.13
CA LEU A 286 9.31 -1.65 -5.46
C LEU A 286 10.14 -2.57 -6.35
N LYS A 287 9.79 -2.73 -7.63
CA LYS A 287 10.55 -3.51 -8.60
C LYS A 287 11.98 -3.01 -8.72
N ASN A 288 12.16 -1.68 -8.85
CA ASN A 288 13.47 -1.07 -8.98
C ASN A 288 14.33 -1.32 -7.73
N ILE A 289 13.74 -1.18 -6.54
CA ILE A 289 14.43 -1.46 -5.27
C ILE A 289 14.79 -2.94 -5.15
N LEU A 290 13.83 -3.87 -5.35
CA LEU A 290 14.05 -5.30 -5.14
C LEU A 290 14.99 -5.92 -6.17
N ASN A 291 14.92 -5.47 -7.43
CA ASN A 291 15.76 -5.97 -8.52
C ASN A 291 17.11 -5.26 -8.62
N ASN A 292 17.36 -4.22 -7.82
CA ASN A 292 18.65 -3.54 -7.77
C ASN A 292 19.80 -4.55 -7.50
N LYS A 293 20.81 -4.54 -8.37
CA LYS A 293 22.02 -5.39 -8.24
C LYS A 293 23.25 -4.59 -7.80
N LEU A 294 23.10 -3.28 -7.63
CA LEU A 294 24.16 -2.41 -7.15
C LEU A 294 24.27 -2.50 -5.63
N PHE A 295 25.48 -2.34 -5.12
CA PHE A 295 25.79 -2.40 -3.69
C PHE A 295 26.67 -1.23 -3.28
N THR A 296 26.31 -0.61 -2.17
CA THR A 296 27.12 0.39 -1.44
C THR A 296 27.95 -0.30 -0.35
N ASP A 297 28.88 0.44 0.23
CA ASP A 297 29.60 0.05 1.46
C ASP A 297 28.75 0.17 2.73
N VAL A 298 27.53 0.72 2.62
CA VAL A 298 26.62 0.88 3.76
C VAL A 298 26.32 -0.47 4.39
N GLU A 299 26.51 -0.58 5.70
CA GLU A 299 26.10 -1.75 6.48
C GLU A 299 24.91 -1.40 7.37
N VAL A 300 23.90 -2.26 7.42
CA VAL A 300 22.78 -2.12 8.36
C VAL A 300 22.76 -3.32 9.29
N LYS A 301 22.82 -3.07 10.59
CA LYS A 301 22.97 -4.10 11.64
C LYS A 301 21.96 -3.90 12.76
N ASN A 302 21.68 -4.97 13.50
CA ASN A 302 20.85 -4.89 14.71
C ASN A 302 21.68 -4.33 15.87
N GLY A 303 21.08 -3.49 16.71
CA GLY A 303 21.70 -3.03 17.95
C GLY A 303 21.99 -4.16 18.97
N TYR A 304 22.50 -3.79 20.13
CA TYR A 304 22.81 -4.68 21.23
C TYR A 304 21.63 -5.58 21.58
N ALA A 305 21.91 -6.87 21.71
CA ALA A 305 21.01 -7.86 22.28
C ALA A 305 21.58 -8.32 23.63
N THR A 306 21.27 -7.53 24.67
CA THR A 306 21.68 -7.81 26.05
C THR A 306 21.01 -9.08 26.59
N LEU A 307 19.79 -9.38 26.11
CA LEU A 307 18.87 -10.37 26.67
C LEU A 307 18.52 -10.15 28.15
N SER A 308 18.80 -8.96 28.69
CA SER A 308 18.34 -8.48 30.00
C SER A 308 18.49 -6.95 30.09
N ASP A 309 17.69 -6.25 29.29
CA ASP A 309 17.76 -4.77 29.24
C ASP A 309 17.55 -4.15 30.62
N LYS A 310 16.72 -4.75 31.48
CA LYS A 310 16.48 -4.28 32.86
C LYS A 310 17.74 -4.21 33.73
N VAL A 311 18.71 -5.08 33.49
CA VAL A 311 19.97 -5.13 34.25
C VAL A 311 21.03 -4.23 33.60
N PHE A 312 21.17 -4.30 32.28
CA PHE A 312 22.25 -3.60 31.60
C PHE A 312 21.93 -2.16 31.25
N ILE A 313 20.65 -1.76 31.21
CA ILE A 313 20.20 -0.45 30.73
C ILE A 313 19.28 0.17 31.76
N ASN A 314 19.79 1.17 32.48
CA ASN A 314 19.06 1.84 33.53
C ASN A 314 19.66 3.23 33.79
N ASP A 315 19.00 4.00 34.65
CA ASP A 315 19.63 5.15 35.28
C ASP A 315 20.39 4.67 36.53
N PHE A 316 21.72 4.58 36.40
CA PHE A 316 22.57 4.09 37.48
C PHE A 316 22.88 5.23 38.45
N ASP A 317 22.75 4.97 39.75
CA ASP A 317 23.09 5.89 40.83
C ASP A 317 24.60 5.95 41.12
N PHE A 318 25.42 5.31 40.27
CA PHE A 318 26.86 5.28 40.35
C PHE A 318 27.53 5.51 38.99
N GLU A 319 28.73 6.07 39.05
CA GLU A 319 29.62 6.20 37.89
C GLU A 319 30.60 5.03 37.81
N SER A 320 30.92 4.62 36.58
CA SER A 320 31.92 3.60 36.26
C SER A 320 32.45 3.83 34.85
N GLN A 321 33.72 3.48 34.62
CA GLN A 321 34.33 3.50 33.27
C GLN A 321 33.67 2.50 32.31
N TYR A 322 32.93 1.52 32.84
CA TYR A 322 32.18 0.53 32.07
C TYR A 322 30.71 0.93 31.90
N ILE A 323 30.36 2.19 32.13
CA ILE A 323 29.04 2.74 31.80
C ILE A 323 29.21 3.69 30.62
N ILE A 324 28.51 3.40 29.52
CA ILE A 324 28.52 4.24 28.32
C ILE A 324 27.12 4.81 28.03
N PRO A 325 27.00 5.92 27.29
CA PRO A 325 25.71 6.35 26.75
C PRO A 325 25.17 5.29 25.79
N VAL A 326 23.85 5.09 25.79
CA VAL A 326 23.16 4.16 24.88
C VAL A 326 21.90 4.78 24.31
N LEU A 327 21.71 4.65 23.00
CA LEU A 327 20.47 5.02 22.32
C LEU A 327 19.48 3.84 22.33
N LYS A 328 18.25 4.08 22.78
CA LYS A 328 17.12 3.18 22.51
C LYS A 328 16.56 3.46 21.11
N GLY A 329 17.02 2.72 20.11
CA GLY A 329 16.67 2.96 18.70
C GLY A 329 15.16 2.95 18.44
N SER A 330 14.39 2.09 19.09
CA SER A 330 12.92 2.05 18.96
C SER A 330 12.21 3.33 19.40
N ARG A 331 12.81 4.12 20.29
CA ARG A 331 12.19 5.34 20.84
C ARG A 331 12.93 6.62 20.50
N GLY A 332 14.20 6.57 20.10
CA GLY A 332 15.05 7.76 19.95
C GLY A 332 15.45 8.38 21.29
N ILE A 333 15.47 7.59 22.37
CA ILE A 333 15.73 8.09 23.73
C ILE A 333 17.11 7.63 24.18
N TRP A 334 17.90 8.56 24.68
CA TRP A 334 19.21 8.31 25.27
C TRP A 334 19.09 7.85 26.72
N GLY A 335 19.97 6.94 27.10
CA GLY A 335 20.13 6.45 28.46
C GLY A 335 21.56 5.98 28.71
N ARG A 336 21.74 5.15 29.74
CA ARG A 336 23.05 4.62 30.14
C ARG A 336 23.05 3.10 30.08
N ALA A 337 24.17 2.50 29.69
CA ALA A 337 24.33 1.05 29.68
C ALA A 337 25.62 0.60 30.35
N ILE A 338 25.55 -0.47 31.13
CA ILE A 338 26.72 -1.22 31.59
C ILE A 338 27.31 -1.98 30.39
N TYR A 339 28.47 -1.54 29.93
CA TYR A 339 29.24 -2.09 28.83
C TYR A 339 30.56 -2.69 29.35
N PRO A 340 30.57 -3.98 29.75
CA PRO A 340 31.74 -4.64 30.32
C PRO A 340 32.73 -5.11 29.24
N TYR A 341 33.00 -4.26 28.24
CA TYR A 341 33.83 -4.58 27.08
C TYR A 341 34.84 -3.46 26.84
N ASN A 342 35.94 -3.78 26.16
CA ASN A 342 36.89 -2.77 25.70
C ASN A 342 36.47 -2.15 24.35
N GLU A 343 37.32 -1.25 23.84
CA GLU A 343 37.10 -0.53 22.57
C GLU A 343 36.94 -1.45 21.35
N ASN A 344 37.54 -2.65 21.41
CA ASN A 344 37.46 -3.66 20.36
C ASN A 344 36.29 -4.64 20.56
N GLY A 345 35.35 -4.34 21.45
CA GLY A 345 34.20 -5.21 21.74
C GLY A 345 34.55 -6.51 22.48
N LYS A 346 35.76 -6.63 23.03
CA LYS A 346 36.18 -7.82 23.79
C LYS A 346 35.79 -7.67 25.25
N LEU A 347 35.22 -8.73 25.81
CA LEU A 347 34.74 -8.75 27.19
C LEU A 347 35.91 -8.52 28.16
N ILE A 348 35.68 -7.66 29.15
CA ILE A 348 36.64 -7.42 30.22
C ILE A 348 36.62 -8.63 31.18
N PRO A 349 37.78 -9.24 31.49
CA PRO A 349 37.90 -10.32 32.47
C PRO A 349 37.34 -9.96 33.85
N GLU A 350 36.75 -10.94 34.55
CA GLU A 350 36.02 -10.70 35.81
C GLU A 350 36.96 -10.14 36.90
N ASN A 351 38.21 -10.57 36.94
CA ASN A 351 39.22 -10.07 37.87
C ASN A 351 39.56 -8.57 37.66
N ILE A 352 39.31 -8.04 36.46
CA ILE A 352 39.49 -6.62 36.16
C ILE A 352 38.23 -5.84 36.54
N ILE A 353 37.04 -6.28 36.11
CA ILE A 353 35.79 -5.57 36.42
C ILE A 353 35.51 -5.53 37.93
N LYS A 354 35.94 -6.57 38.67
CA LYS A 354 35.85 -6.64 40.14
C LYS A 354 36.63 -5.54 40.87
N LYS A 355 37.59 -4.86 40.21
CA LYS A 355 38.30 -3.71 40.79
C LYS A 355 37.38 -2.50 40.93
N ASP A 356 36.36 -2.38 40.08
CA ASP A 356 35.27 -1.43 40.25
C ASP A 356 34.19 -2.08 41.13
N LYS A 357 34.29 -1.83 42.44
CA LYS A 357 33.42 -2.48 43.43
C LYS A 357 31.95 -2.20 43.20
N ARG A 358 31.59 -0.98 42.79
CA ARG A 358 30.19 -0.55 42.66
C ARG A 358 29.47 -1.32 41.55
N ILE A 359 30.05 -1.36 40.35
CA ILE A 359 29.46 -2.08 39.22
C ILE A 359 29.47 -3.59 39.45
N TYR A 360 30.54 -4.13 40.06
CA TYR A 360 30.64 -5.55 40.33
C TYR A 360 29.61 -6.01 41.36
N GLU A 361 29.43 -5.28 42.46
CA GLU A 361 28.40 -5.57 43.47
C GLU A 361 26.99 -5.47 42.86
N TYR A 362 26.74 -4.49 41.99
CA TYR A 362 25.49 -4.37 41.25
C TYR A 362 25.22 -5.61 40.38
N LEU A 363 26.18 -5.99 39.52
CA LEU A 363 26.05 -7.14 38.63
C LEU A 363 25.92 -8.45 39.42
N LEU A 364 26.67 -8.61 40.51
CA LEU A 364 26.66 -9.81 41.34
C LEU A 364 25.27 -10.07 41.95
N LYS A 365 24.55 -9.02 42.34
CA LYS A 365 23.15 -9.12 42.80
C LYS A 365 22.20 -9.63 41.70
N GLN A 366 22.54 -9.44 40.43
CA GLN A 366 21.75 -9.87 39.28
C GLN A 366 22.22 -11.20 38.68
N LYS A 367 23.27 -11.82 39.23
CA LYS A 367 23.95 -13.00 38.65
C LYS A 367 23.01 -14.17 38.39
N GLU A 368 22.09 -14.46 39.31
CA GLU A 368 21.11 -15.53 39.15
C GLU A 368 20.19 -15.28 37.95
N GLU A 369 19.67 -14.06 37.81
CA GLU A 369 18.79 -13.68 36.71
C GLU A 369 19.55 -13.71 35.36
N LEU A 370 20.79 -13.22 35.36
CA LEU A 370 21.64 -13.25 34.18
C LEU A 370 21.99 -14.68 33.74
N GLY A 371 22.03 -15.63 34.68
CA GLY A 371 22.28 -17.06 34.41
C GLY A 371 21.13 -17.78 33.71
N LYS A 372 19.90 -17.24 33.73
CA LYS A 372 18.72 -17.85 33.08
C LYS A 372 18.64 -17.59 31.57
N ARG A 373 19.52 -16.73 31.03
CA ARG A 373 19.46 -16.29 29.64
C ARG A 373 20.00 -17.35 28.67
N SER A 374 19.35 -17.47 27.51
CA SER A 374 19.83 -18.30 26.39
C SER A 374 20.96 -17.59 25.63
N CYS A 375 22.14 -17.48 26.23
CA CYS A 375 23.32 -16.86 25.64
C CYS A 375 24.09 -17.84 24.73
N ASP A 376 24.78 -17.32 23.71
CA ASP A 376 25.66 -18.14 22.85
C ASP A 376 26.90 -18.69 23.60
N ASN A 377 27.24 -18.09 24.75
CA ASN A 377 28.31 -18.54 25.63
C ASN A 377 27.87 -19.77 26.46
N LYS A 378 28.01 -20.95 25.86
CA LYS A 378 27.54 -22.25 26.41
C LYS A 378 28.20 -22.73 27.71
N ASN A 379 29.12 -21.99 28.32
CA ASN A 379 29.93 -22.49 29.46
C ASN A 379 29.82 -21.69 30.78
N GLY A 380 28.92 -20.71 30.92
CA GLY A 380 28.68 -20.04 32.22
C GLY A 380 29.83 -19.20 32.80
N GLU A 381 31.00 -19.18 32.15
CA GLU A 381 32.23 -18.52 32.61
C GLU A 381 32.13 -16.98 32.56
N TYR A 382 31.19 -16.43 31.79
CA TYR A 382 31.02 -15.00 31.57
C TYR A 382 29.56 -14.55 31.77
N TRP A 383 29.03 -14.80 32.97
CA TRP A 383 27.63 -14.55 33.36
C TRP A 383 27.19 -13.08 33.19
N TYR A 384 28.12 -12.12 33.23
CA TYR A 384 27.87 -10.68 33.07
C TYR A 384 28.01 -10.17 31.62
N ALA A 385 28.23 -11.06 30.64
CA ALA A 385 28.24 -10.67 29.24
C ALA A 385 26.82 -10.41 28.69
N TYR A 386 26.71 -9.62 27.63
CA TYR A 386 25.52 -9.56 26.78
C TYR A 386 25.26 -10.90 26.10
N GLY A 387 24.00 -11.14 25.72
CA GLY A 387 23.61 -12.40 25.10
C GLY A 387 24.16 -12.63 23.69
N ARG A 388 24.54 -11.54 23.00
CA ARG A 388 24.98 -11.51 21.59
C ARG A 388 26.08 -10.45 21.41
N THR A 389 27.09 -10.72 20.58
CA THR A 389 28.30 -9.90 20.46
C THR A 389 28.43 -9.10 19.15
N GLN A 390 27.55 -9.33 18.18
CA GLN A 390 27.70 -8.85 16.80
C GLN A 390 27.86 -7.33 16.70
N ALA A 391 27.17 -6.58 17.55
CA ALA A 391 27.17 -5.12 17.53
C ALA A 391 28.28 -4.47 18.36
N LEU A 392 29.01 -5.25 19.18
CA LEU A 392 30.00 -4.71 20.13
C LEU A 392 31.24 -4.14 19.42
N ASN A 393 31.63 -4.76 18.30
CA ASN A 393 32.81 -4.35 17.51
C ASN A 393 32.65 -2.96 16.88
N ASP A 394 31.43 -2.43 16.82
CA ASP A 394 31.10 -1.15 16.17
C ASP A 394 30.74 -0.05 17.21
N THR A 395 30.96 -0.30 18.49
CA THR A 395 30.66 0.66 19.58
C THR A 395 31.46 1.97 19.43
N TYR A 396 32.73 1.88 19.04
CA TYR A 396 33.64 3.02 18.89
C TYR A 396 33.73 3.53 17.45
N LYS A 397 32.65 3.34 16.68
CA LYS A 397 32.45 3.95 15.38
C LYS A 397 31.26 4.90 15.43
N ASP A 398 31.35 6.00 14.70
CA ASP A 398 30.20 6.84 14.41
C ASP A 398 29.20 6.04 13.57
N LYS A 399 27.92 6.14 13.95
CA LYS A 399 26.85 5.37 13.32
C LYS A 399 25.54 6.14 13.39
N ILE A 400 24.55 5.67 12.65
CA ILE A 400 23.21 6.27 12.62
C ILE A 400 22.24 5.24 13.18
N GLY A 401 21.48 5.61 14.21
CA GLY A 401 20.49 4.75 14.84
C GLY A 401 19.10 4.96 14.25
N ILE A 402 18.38 3.86 13.97
CA ILE A 402 16.99 3.91 13.51
C ILE A 402 16.08 2.93 14.27
N ASN A 403 14.78 3.24 14.34
CA ASN A 403 13.75 2.29 14.77
C ASN A 403 13.46 1.24 13.68
N THR A 404 12.71 0.19 14.06
CA THR A 404 12.30 -0.93 13.17
C THR A 404 10.79 -0.99 12.93
N LEU A 405 10.06 0.04 13.36
CA LEU A 405 8.62 0.13 13.30
C LEU A 405 8.20 1.53 12.88
N ILE A 406 7.53 1.66 11.74
CA ILE A 406 7.01 2.94 11.26
C ILE A 406 5.50 2.85 11.07
N LYS A 407 4.83 3.99 11.21
CA LYS A 407 3.41 4.17 10.89
C LYS A 407 3.31 5.43 10.04
N LYS A 408 2.32 5.51 9.15
CA LYS A 408 2.13 6.59 8.16
C LYS A 408 2.32 8.01 8.72
N ASP A 409 1.95 8.24 9.98
CA ASP A 409 2.04 9.57 10.61
C ASP A 409 3.09 9.68 11.73
N ASN A 410 3.89 8.65 11.97
CA ASN A 410 4.85 8.60 13.09
C ASN A 410 6.33 8.54 12.63
N GLY A 411 6.57 8.57 11.31
CA GLY A 411 7.88 8.71 10.66
C GLY A 411 8.95 7.70 11.09
N LEU A 412 10.13 7.84 10.48
CA LEU A 412 11.35 7.15 10.91
C LEU A 412 12.06 7.97 11.99
N LYS A 413 12.35 7.35 13.14
CA LYS A 413 13.23 7.94 14.15
C LYS A 413 14.65 7.67 13.73
N ILE A 414 15.42 8.74 13.54
CA ILE A 414 16.78 8.68 13.03
C ILE A 414 17.67 9.63 13.82
N GLU A 415 18.75 9.10 14.38
CA GLU A 415 19.64 9.82 15.29
C GLU A 415 21.10 9.53 14.98
N ASP A 416 21.96 10.54 15.11
CA ASP A 416 23.41 10.31 15.13
C ASP A 416 23.80 9.62 16.43
N VAL A 417 24.67 8.62 16.32
CA VAL A 417 25.16 7.83 17.45
C VAL A 417 26.69 7.88 17.43
N PRO A 418 27.31 8.81 18.19
CA PRO A 418 28.75 9.02 18.15
C PRO A 418 29.56 7.81 18.62
N ALA A 419 30.82 7.74 18.19
CA ALA A 419 31.79 6.76 18.68
C ALA A 419 31.86 6.74 20.22
N GLY A 420 31.91 5.54 20.80
CA GLY A 420 31.92 5.31 22.25
C GLY A 420 30.52 5.18 22.85
N THR A 421 29.47 5.24 22.03
CA THR A 421 28.08 5.05 22.47
C THR A 421 27.44 3.80 21.87
N GLY A 422 26.51 3.22 22.63
CA GLY A 422 25.79 2.01 22.26
C GLY A 422 24.43 2.28 21.62
N ILE A 423 23.83 1.24 21.04
CA ILE A 423 22.45 1.27 20.54
C ILE A 423 21.78 -0.08 20.83
N TYR A 424 20.53 -0.07 21.27
CA TYR A 424 19.73 -1.29 21.49
C TYR A 424 18.29 -1.11 21.00
N SER A 425 17.57 -2.22 20.84
CA SER A 425 16.16 -2.21 20.44
C SER A 425 15.90 -1.41 19.13
N GLY A 426 16.79 -1.51 18.15
CA GLY A 426 16.70 -0.83 16.86
C GLY A 426 17.80 -1.32 15.91
N LEU A 427 17.97 -0.64 14.78
CA LEU A 427 19.06 -0.89 13.85
C LEU A 427 20.07 0.26 13.90
N TYR A 428 21.30 -0.01 13.48
CA TYR A 428 22.26 1.03 13.18
C TYR A 428 22.88 0.85 11.81
N ILE A 429 23.34 1.96 11.26
CA ILE A 429 23.90 2.08 9.92
C ILE A 429 25.35 2.59 10.03
N LEU A 430 26.24 1.96 9.28
CA LEU A 430 27.65 2.34 9.11
C LEU A 430 27.94 2.59 7.64
N SER A 431 28.82 3.54 7.36
CA SER A 431 29.31 3.83 6.01
C SER A 431 30.66 4.53 6.09
N ASN A 432 31.55 4.25 5.15
CA ASN A 432 32.80 5.00 4.98
C ASN A 432 32.71 6.00 3.83
N SER A 433 31.83 5.73 2.85
CA SER A 433 31.72 6.49 1.60
C SER A 433 30.59 7.53 1.63
N TYR A 434 29.64 7.39 2.55
CA TYR A 434 28.47 8.28 2.67
C TYR A 434 28.43 8.86 4.08
N ASN A 435 28.23 10.18 4.16
CA ASN A 435 28.11 10.87 5.44
C ASN A 435 26.70 10.70 6.04
N SER A 436 26.53 11.14 7.29
CA SER A 436 25.27 10.96 8.03
C SER A 436 24.08 11.66 7.37
N GLU A 437 24.29 12.85 6.81
CA GLU A 437 23.22 13.63 6.21
C GLU A 437 22.71 13.00 4.92
N GLU A 438 23.60 12.46 4.08
CA GLU A 438 23.22 11.72 2.86
C GLU A 438 22.33 10.51 3.18
N ILE A 439 22.69 9.73 4.21
CA ILE A 439 21.93 8.56 4.63
C ILE A 439 20.57 8.98 5.22
N LYS A 440 20.55 10.04 6.04
CA LYS A 440 19.30 10.58 6.60
C LYS A 440 18.34 11.05 5.52
N GLN A 441 18.84 11.78 4.53
CA GLN A 441 18.05 12.25 3.40
C GLN A 441 17.49 11.10 2.56
N ALA A 442 18.29 10.06 2.33
CA ALA A 442 17.82 8.85 1.66
C ALA A 442 16.65 8.19 2.42
N LEU A 443 16.70 8.15 3.76
CA LEU A 443 15.69 7.50 4.60
C LEU A 443 14.47 8.35 4.95
N ARG A 444 14.59 9.69 4.96
CA ARG A 444 13.47 10.63 5.20
C ARG A 444 12.58 10.85 3.97
N ASN A 445 12.85 10.15 2.87
CA ASN A 445 12.09 10.24 1.64
C ASN A 445 10.78 9.40 1.72
N SER A 446 9.68 9.89 1.13
CA SER A 446 8.40 9.17 1.10
C SER A 446 8.48 7.80 0.40
N ASP A 447 9.42 7.62 -0.54
CA ASP A 447 9.72 6.33 -1.18
C ASP A 447 10.09 5.26 -0.15
N PHE A 448 10.78 5.61 0.93
CA PHE A 448 11.15 4.65 1.97
C PHE A 448 9.90 4.14 2.68
N GLU A 449 8.99 5.04 3.07
CA GLU A 449 7.72 4.68 3.71
C GLU A 449 6.83 3.84 2.78
N ILE A 450 6.73 4.25 1.50
CA ILE A 450 6.05 3.48 0.46
C ILE A 450 6.67 2.09 0.36
N PHE A 451 7.98 1.98 0.19
CA PHE A 451 8.69 0.71 0.10
C PHE A 451 8.38 -0.21 1.29
N ILE A 452 8.49 0.30 2.52
CA ILE A 452 8.21 -0.48 3.73
C ILE A 452 6.74 -0.92 3.78
N SER A 453 5.80 -0.06 3.42
CA SER A 453 4.37 -0.40 3.41
C SER A 453 4.07 -1.54 2.42
N LEU A 454 4.73 -1.54 1.26
CA LEU A 454 4.56 -2.54 0.21
C LEU A 454 5.12 -3.91 0.59
N LEU A 455 6.06 -3.99 1.54
CA LEU A 455 6.55 -5.27 2.04
C LEU A 455 5.47 -6.09 2.76
N GLY A 456 4.36 -5.46 3.19
CA GLY A 456 3.22 -6.14 3.82
C GLY A 456 3.56 -6.78 5.19
N LYS A 457 4.59 -6.26 5.88
CA LYS A 457 5.06 -6.76 7.18
C LYS A 457 4.36 -6.03 8.31
N TYR A 458 3.08 -6.32 8.50
CA TYR A 458 2.21 -5.62 9.45
C TYR A 458 2.50 -5.96 10.94
N LYS A 459 2.24 -4.99 11.82
CA LYS A 459 2.28 -5.05 13.29
C LYS A 459 1.11 -4.27 13.90
N SER A 460 0.68 -4.69 15.09
CA SER A 460 -0.47 -4.10 15.80
C SER A 460 -0.33 -2.59 15.96
N GLY A 461 -1.44 -1.85 15.92
CA GLY A 461 -1.47 -0.39 16.05
C GLY A 461 -1.25 0.40 14.75
N GLY A 462 -1.27 -0.29 13.60
CA GLY A 462 -1.07 0.33 12.28
C GLY A 462 0.40 0.50 11.92
N TYR A 463 1.29 -0.32 12.47
CA TYR A 463 2.73 -0.25 12.23
C TYR A 463 3.17 -1.25 11.17
N TYR A 464 4.13 -0.83 10.34
CA TYR A 464 4.93 -1.73 9.51
C TYR A 464 6.26 -2.02 10.18
N THR A 465 6.77 -3.23 10.00
CA THR A 465 8.12 -3.59 10.45
C THR A 465 9.03 -3.94 9.29
N PHE A 466 10.33 -3.76 9.49
CA PHE A 466 11.34 -4.06 8.50
C PHE A 466 12.63 -4.55 9.14
N SER A 467 13.42 -5.26 8.36
CA SER A 467 14.68 -5.85 8.76
C SER A 467 15.86 -5.02 8.27
N SER A 468 17.05 -5.28 8.82
CA SER A 468 18.29 -4.68 8.32
C SER A 468 18.53 -4.95 6.84
N LYS A 469 18.10 -6.12 6.33
CA LYS A 469 18.20 -6.45 4.90
C LYS A 469 17.32 -5.57 4.02
N ASP A 470 16.12 -5.24 4.49
CA ASP A 470 15.20 -4.39 3.75
C ASP A 470 15.77 -2.96 3.64
N VAL A 471 16.26 -2.40 4.74
CA VAL A 471 16.88 -1.06 4.77
C VAL A 471 18.16 -1.04 3.92
N LYS A 472 19.02 -2.06 4.05
CA LYS A 472 20.22 -2.20 3.21
C LYS A 472 19.86 -2.21 1.74
N LYS A 473 18.86 -2.99 1.33
CA LYS A 473 18.42 -3.09 -0.06
C LYS A 473 17.92 -1.74 -0.60
N TYR A 474 17.16 -1.00 0.22
CA TYR A 474 16.70 0.34 -0.12
C TYR A 474 17.86 1.33 -0.26
N LEU A 475 18.78 1.37 0.70
CA LEU A 475 19.94 2.27 0.66
C LEU A 475 20.88 1.95 -0.50
N ASP A 476 21.06 0.66 -0.82
CA ASP A 476 21.80 0.24 -2.01
C ASP A 476 21.17 0.75 -3.31
N TYR A 477 19.85 0.86 -3.36
CA TYR A 477 19.16 1.44 -4.51
C TYR A 477 19.30 2.96 -4.51
N LYS A 478 19.02 3.61 -3.36
CA LYS A 478 18.92 5.06 -3.27
C LYS A 478 20.27 5.78 -3.32
N LEU A 479 21.34 5.19 -2.76
CA LEU A 479 22.65 5.85 -2.62
C LEU A 479 23.67 5.49 -3.72
N LYS A 480 23.59 4.29 -4.31
CA LYS A 480 24.50 3.88 -5.40
C LYS A 480 24.10 4.47 -6.75
N GLY A 481 22.87 4.96 -6.86
CA GLY A 481 22.50 5.95 -7.87
C GLY A 481 23.09 7.31 -7.49
N VAL A 482 24.39 7.48 -7.69
CA VAL A 482 24.95 8.84 -7.79
C VAL A 482 24.20 9.51 -8.94
N ASP A 483 23.35 10.50 -8.61
CA ASP A 483 22.45 11.23 -9.52
C ASP A 483 21.32 10.45 -10.22
N VAL A 484 20.41 9.83 -9.46
CA VAL A 484 19.05 9.60 -10.00
C VAL A 484 18.00 10.07 -8.99
N MET A 485 17.88 11.39 -8.83
CA MET A 485 16.53 11.93 -8.67
C MET A 485 15.73 11.36 -9.85
N THR A 486 14.69 10.58 -9.59
CA THR A 486 13.80 10.12 -10.66
C THR A 486 13.22 11.34 -11.38
N GLU A 487 12.70 11.20 -12.59
CA GLU A 487 12.01 12.34 -13.24
C GLU A 487 10.85 12.86 -12.37
N ASN A 488 10.23 11.97 -11.59
CA ASN A 488 9.26 12.31 -10.56
C ASN A 488 9.87 13.14 -9.41
N ASP A 489 11.07 12.81 -8.93
CA ASP A 489 11.74 13.61 -7.89
C ASP A 489 12.18 14.99 -8.44
N LYS A 490 12.71 15.01 -9.67
CA LYS A 490 13.15 16.24 -10.34
C LYS A 490 11.99 17.20 -10.57
N ILE A 491 10.87 16.74 -11.11
CA ILE A 491 9.69 17.60 -11.32
C ILE A 491 9.16 18.14 -9.98
N LEU A 492 9.21 17.36 -8.89
CA LEU A 492 8.78 17.82 -7.57
C LEU A 492 9.68 18.96 -7.05
N ASN A 493 10.99 18.87 -7.27
CA ASN A 493 11.90 19.97 -6.99
C ASN A 493 11.60 21.22 -7.83
N VAL A 494 11.26 21.05 -9.11
CA VAL A 494 10.90 22.18 -9.98
C VAL A 494 9.57 22.81 -9.54
N ILE A 495 8.64 22.01 -9.05
CA ILE A 495 7.41 22.49 -8.40
C ILE A 495 7.74 23.31 -7.14
N ARG A 496 8.72 22.88 -6.32
CA ARG A 496 9.22 23.65 -5.17
C ARG A 496 9.75 25.01 -5.60
N GLU A 497 10.61 25.07 -6.61
CA GLU A 497 11.18 26.33 -7.12
C GLU A 497 10.11 27.24 -7.75
N SER A 498 9.13 26.65 -8.44
CA SER A 498 7.95 27.37 -8.95
C SER A 498 7.14 27.98 -7.80
N PHE A 499 6.93 27.21 -6.73
CA PHE A 499 6.23 27.68 -5.54
C PHE A 499 7.01 28.79 -4.82
N LYS A 500 8.32 28.63 -4.62
CA LYS A 500 9.22 29.66 -4.08
C LYS A 500 9.13 30.97 -4.87
N THR A 501 9.16 30.88 -6.20
CA THR A 501 9.00 32.05 -7.08
C THR A 501 7.63 32.71 -6.87
N TYR A 502 6.57 31.93 -6.75
CA TYR A 502 5.23 32.46 -6.44
C TYR A 502 5.19 33.18 -5.09
N LEU A 503 5.80 32.62 -4.04
CA LEU A 503 5.85 33.22 -2.70
C LEU A 503 6.60 34.57 -2.71
N ASN A 504 7.64 34.70 -3.53
CA ASN A 504 8.41 35.94 -3.67
C ASN A 504 7.67 37.02 -4.46
N VAL A 505 6.89 36.64 -5.48
CA VAL A 505 6.13 37.57 -6.32
C VAL A 505 4.80 38.00 -5.68
N GLY A 506 4.23 37.18 -4.79
CA GLY A 506 3.03 37.52 -4.01
C GLY A 506 1.71 37.57 -4.81
N THR A 507 1.72 37.23 -6.11
CA THR A 507 0.50 37.22 -6.94
C THR A 507 0.41 35.99 -7.84
N SER A 508 -0.79 35.41 -7.92
CA SER A 508 -1.08 34.25 -8.77
C SER A 508 -1.14 34.58 -10.27
N ARG A 509 -1.17 35.88 -10.63
CA ARG A 509 -1.27 36.39 -12.01
C ARG A 509 0.07 36.44 -12.76
N SER A 510 1.19 36.38 -12.03
CA SER A 510 2.50 36.37 -12.68
C SER A 510 2.76 35.01 -13.34
N THR A 511 3.24 35.04 -14.59
CA THR A 511 3.70 33.87 -15.32
C THR A 511 5.11 33.44 -14.91
N ALA A 512 5.85 34.27 -14.17
CA ALA A 512 7.24 34.00 -13.76
C ALA A 512 7.39 32.67 -13.00
N LYS A 513 6.38 32.29 -12.20
CA LYS A 513 6.36 31.01 -11.48
C LYS A 513 6.35 29.79 -12.40
N LEU A 514 5.83 29.90 -13.62
CA LEU A 514 5.71 28.78 -14.55
C LEU A 514 6.95 28.61 -15.41
N LYS A 515 7.80 29.64 -15.52
CA LYS A 515 8.98 29.62 -16.40
C LYS A 515 9.92 28.45 -16.11
N SER A 516 10.18 28.15 -14.83
CA SER A 516 11.03 27.01 -14.44
C SER A 516 10.40 25.66 -14.80
N LEU A 517 9.08 25.52 -14.58
CA LEU A 517 8.32 24.32 -14.95
C LEU A 517 8.32 24.09 -16.45
N HIS A 518 8.00 25.13 -17.23
CA HIS A 518 7.98 25.11 -18.68
C HIS A 518 9.34 24.69 -19.24
N GLY A 519 10.43 25.33 -18.79
CA GLY A 519 11.78 25.01 -19.23
C GLY A 519 12.23 23.60 -18.87
N HIS A 520 11.91 23.12 -17.67
CA HIS A 520 12.26 21.75 -17.27
C HIS A 520 11.54 20.70 -18.12
N ILE A 521 10.20 20.81 -18.22
CA ILE A 521 9.40 19.86 -19.01
C ILE A 521 9.81 19.87 -20.48
N ALA A 522 10.09 21.05 -21.04
CA ALA A 522 10.59 21.18 -22.40
C ALA A 522 11.95 20.49 -22.62
N ASN A 523 12.86 20.57 -21.65
CA ASN A 523 14.15 19.88 -21.72
C ASN A 523 13.99 18.36 -21.64
N ASP A 524 13.14 17.85 -20.75
CA ASP A 524 12.90 16.41 -20.64
C ASP A 524 12.27 15.85 -21.92
N LEU A 525 11.30 16.57 -22.50
CA LEU A 525 10.71 16.23 -23.79
C LEU A 525 11.76 16.25 -24.91
N LYS A 526 12.64 17.25 -24.95
CA LYS A 526 13.74 17.31 -25.93
C LYS A 526 14.68 16.10 -25.78
N ASN A 527 15.02 15.73 -24.55
CA ASN A 527 15.92 14.62 -24.26
C ASN A 527 15.34 13.27 -24.69
N ILE A 528 14.04 13.04 -24.47
CA ILE A 528 13.40 11.77 -24.85
C ILE A 528 13.09 11.69 -26.35
N LEU A 529 12.74 12.82 -26.99
CA LEU A 529 12.40 12.87 -28.42
C LEU A 529 13.63 12.72 -29.33
N GLY A 530 14.79 13.24 -28.91
CA GLY A 530 16.02 13.19 -29.68
C GLY A 530 16.24 14.40 -30.61
N GLU A 531 17.35 14.39 -31.34
CA GLU A 531 17.86 15.56 -32.09
C GLU A 531 16.99 15.97 -33.29
N ASP A 532 16.18 15.05 -33.83
CA ASP A 532 15.29 15.32 -34.97
C ASP A 532 14.11 16.26 -34.61
N TYR A 533 13.93 16.53 -33.31
CA TYR A 533 12.86 17.34 -32.77
C TYR A 533 13.39 18.64 -32.17
N ASN A 534 12.63 19.71 -32.35
CA ASN A 534 12.90 20.99 -31.70
C ASN A 534 11.76 21.34 -30.74
N VAL A 535 12.09 21.80 -29.53
CA VAL A 535 11.12 22.15 -28.49
C VAL A 535 11.22 23.64 -28.20
N LYS A 536 10.10 24.36 -28.31
CA LYS A 536 9.99 25.78 -27.93
C LYS A 536 9.14 25.95 -26.68
N SER A 537 9.65 26.72 -25.74
CA SER A 537 8.96 27.09 -24.51
C SER A 537 9.61 28.30 -23.84
N GLN A 538 8.92 28.92 -22.87
CA GLN A 538 9.58 29.85 -21.95
C GLN A 538 10.58 29.07 -21.07
N GLY A 539 11.77 29.62 -20.87
CA GLY A 539 12.86 28.97 -20.12
C GLY A 539 13.81 28.10 -20.96
N ILE A 540 13.61 27.98 -22.27
CA ILE A 540 14.51 27.26 -23.20
C ILE A 540 14.79 28.11 -24.45
N GLY A 541 16.00 28.04 -25.01
CA GLY A 541 16.33 28.67 -26.29
C GLY A 541 16.14 30.20 -26.31
N ASP A 542 15.24 30.69 -27.18
CA ASP A 542 14.93 32.11 -27.36
C ASP A 542 13.85 32.64 -26.38
N ASP A 543 13.50 31.84 -25.36
CA ASP A 543 12.60 32.17 -24.25
C ASP A 543 11.19 32.59 -24.73
N ARG A 544 10.68 31.90 -25.76
CA ARG A 544 9.40 32.19 -26.39
C ARG A 544 8.54 30.94 -26.58
N GLU A 545 7.23 31.13 -26.39
CA GLU A 545 6.21 30.14 -26.72
C GLU A 545 6.13 29.90 -28.23
N GLY A 546 5.83 28.66 -28.62
CA GLY A 546 5.48 28.32 -29.99
C GLY A 546 4.04 28.69 -30.32
N THR A 547 3.75 28.83 -31.61
CA THR A 547 2.39 28.99 -32.13
C THR A 547 2.02 27.74 -32.91
N ILE A 548 0.85 27.19 -32.63
CA ILE A 548 0.24 26.09 -33.39
C ILE A 548 -0.95 26.66 -34.16
N GLU A 549 -1.02 26.37 -35.46
CA GLU A 549 -2.19 26.68 -36.29
C GLU A 549 -3.33 25.74 -35.91
N GLY A 550 -4.31 26.25 -35.18
CA GLY A 550 -5.55 25.54 -34.87
C GLY A 550 -6.55 25.61 -36.03
N LYS A 551 -7.65 24.89 -35.91
CA LYS A 551 -8.69 24.81 -36.93
C LYS A 551 -9.36 26.16 -37.18
N TYR A 552 -9.57 26.92 -36.11
CA TYR A 552 -10.30 28.18 -36.11
C TYR A 552 -9.36 29.39 -35.99
N TYR A 553 -8.28 29.28 -35.22
CA TYR A 553 -7.31 30.36 -35.02
C TYR A 553 -5.94 29.83 -34.56
N PRO A 554 -4.85 30.56 -34.82
CA PRO A 554 -3.53 30.26 -34.28
C PRO A 554 -3.50 30.46 -32.76
N LYS A 555 -2.90 29.52 -32.04
CA LYS A 555 -2.80 29.53 -30.57
C LYS A 555 -1.34 29.47 -30.15
N LYS A 556 -0.95 30.37 -29.23
CA LYS A 556 0.30 30.26 -28.49
C LYS A 556 0.16 29.16 -27.43
N VAL A 557 1.15 28.29 -27.37
CA VAL A 557 1.15 27.09 -26.51
C VAL A 557 2.40 27.10 -25.63
N ASP A 558 2.22 26.73 -24.34
CA ASP A 558 3.27 26.78 -23.32
C ASP A 558 4.53 26.01 -23.74
N ILE A 559 4.36 24.82 -24.31
CA ILE A 559 5.43 24.00 -24.90
C ILE A 559 4.97 23.47 -26.24
N THR A 560 5.74 23.75 -27.30
CA THR A 560 5.45 23.29 -28.67
C THR A 560 6.58 22.42 -29.19
N ILE A 561 6.24 21.25 -29.73
CA ILE A 561 7.18 20.33 -30.39
C ILE A 561 7.12 20.55 -31.89
N TYR A 562 8.30 20.66 -32.52
CA TYR A 562 8.48 20.81 -33.95
C TYR A 562 9.28 19.65 -34.52
N LYS A 563 8.93 19.23 -35.74
CA LYS A 563 9.73 18.36 -36.60
C LYS A 563 9.78 18.99 -37.99
N GLU A 564 10.97 19.13 -38.57
CA GLU A 564 11.18 19.83 -39.85
C GLU A 564 10.52 21.23 -39.91
N ASN A 565 10.61 22.00 -38.81
CA ASN A 565 9.98 23.32 -38.63
C ASN A 565 8.43 23.35 -38.65
N LYS A 566 7.75 22.21 -38.64
CA LYS A 566 6.29 22.13 -38.49
C LYS A 566 5.92 21.79 -37.05
N PRO A 567 4.94 22.49 -36.43
CA PRO A 567 4.45 22.11 -35.11
C PRO A 567 3.68 20.80 -35.20
N ILE A 568 4.05 19.82 -34.38
CA ILE A 568 3.50 18.46 -34.40
C ILE A 568 2.85 18.05 -33.08
N ALA A 569 3.11 18.76 -31.98
CA ALA A 569 2.42 18.55 -30.71
C ALA A 569 2.49 19.80 -29.83
N GLY A 570 1.54 19.91 -28.89
CA GLY A 570 1.52 20.98 -27.89
C GLY A 570 1.22 20.46 -26.48
N TYR A 571 1.76 21.16 -25.48
CA TYR A 571 1.47 20.91 -24.07
C TYR A 571 1.04 22.21 -23.42
N ALA A 572 -0.03 22.14 -22.62
CA ALA A 572 -0.43 23.23 -21.73
C ALA A 572 -0.15 22.85 -20.27
N VAL A 573 0.33 23.82 -19.49
CA VAL A 573 0.75 23.62 -18.10
C VAL A 573 0.00 24.59 -17.19
N LYS A 574 -0.65 24.04 -16.17
CA LYS A 574 -1.39 24.84 -15.19
C LYS A 574 -1.03 24.45 -13.77
N PHE A 575 -0.63 25.44 -12.97
CA PHE A 575 -0.41 25.27 -11.53
C PHE A 575 -1.35 26.16 -10.69
N VAL A 576 -2.26 25.53 -9.93
CA VAL A 576 -3.20 26.19 -9.01
C VAL A 576 -2.66 26.14 -7.58
N MET A 577 -2.40 27.32 -7.01
CA MET A 577 -1.80 27.49 -5.67
C MET A 577 -2.71 28.21 -4.66
N ARG A 578 -3.85 28.77 -5.10
CA ARG A 578 -4.85 29.44 -4.26
C ARG A 578 -6.24 29.42 -4.90
N ASN A 579 -7.29 29.65 -4.12
CA ASN A 579 -8.68 29.85 -4.56
C ASN A 579 -9.11 28.83 -5.65
N TYR A 580 -9.27 27.56 -5.26
CA TYR A 580 -9.43 26.45 -6.20
C TYR A 580 -10.59 26.67 -7.18
N SER A 581 -11.81 26.86 -6.65
CA SER A 581 -13.03 26.85 -7.46
C SER A 581 -13.01 27.90 -8.57
N GLN A 582 -12.44 29.08 -8.29
CA GLN A 582 -12.30 30.15 -9.29
C GLN A 582 -11.24 29.80 -10.33
N ASN A 583 -10.06 29.36 -9.90
CA ASN A 583 -8.94 29.16 -10.83
C ASN A 583 -9.05 27.88 -11.67
N SER A 584 -9.63 26.81 -11.11
CA SER A 584 -9.80 25.54 -11.81
C SER A 584 -10.96 25.57 -12.80
N ASN A 585 -12.11 26.18 -12.46
CA ASN A 585 -13.24 26.24 -13.38
C ASN A 585 -12.91 27.07 -14.63
N ASN A 586 -12.36 28.27 -14.43
CA ASN A 586 -11.94 29.13 -15.54
C ASN A 586 -10.87 28.45 -16.41
N TYR A 587 -9.96 27.69 -15.82
CA TYR A 587 -8.96 26.94 -16.59
C TYR A 587 -9.60 25.81 -17.40
N PHE A 588 -10.47 25.01 -16.77
CA PHE A 588 -11.12 23.88 -17.43
C PHE A 588 -11.93 24.31 -18.66
N GLU A 589 -12.76 25.35 -18.54
CA GLU A 589 -13.57 25.87 -19.66
C GLU A 589 -12.70 26.34 -20.82
N ASN A 590 -11.64 27.09 -20.56
CA ASN A 590 -10.71 27.56 -21.59
C ASN A 590 -9.94 26.38 -22.23
N MET A 591 -9.47 25.44 -21.41
CA MET A 591 -8.71 24.27 -21.85
C MET A 591 -9.49 23.41 -22.85
N LEU A 592 -10.81 23.23 -22.67
CA LEU A 592 -11.65 22.47 -23.60
C LEU A 592 -11.64 23.09 -25.01
N GLY A 593 -11.84 24.41 -25.09
CA GLY A 593 -11.88 25.12 -26.37
C GLY A 593 -10.53 25.15 -27.08
N GLU A 594 -9.44 25.36 -26.32
CA GLU A 594 -8.08 25.35 -26.86
C GLU A 594 -7.70 23.97 -27.40
N THR A 595 -8.02 22.91 -26.64
CA THR A 595 -7.77 21.52 -27.02
C THR A 595 -8.53 21.17 -28.29
N ALA A 596 -9.82 21.50 -28.37
CA ALA A 596 -10.62 21.29 -29.57
C ALA A 596 -10.05 22.02 -30.80
N ASN A 597 -9.65 23.30 -30.64
CA ASN A 597 -9.09 24.08 -31.73
C ASN A 597 -7.81 23.44 -32.31
N ILE A 598 -6.92 22.92 -31.47
CA ILE A 598 -5.65 22.31 -31.91
C ILE A 598 -5.88 20.90 -32.48
N ARG A 599 -6.60 20.04 -31.74
CA ARG A 599 -6.75 18.62 -32.09
C ARG A 599 -7.58 18.41 -33.36
N MET A 600 -8.49 19.31 -33.71
CA MET A 600 -9.21 19.27 -34.99
C MET A 600 -8.30 19.37 -36.23
N ASN A 601 -7.07 19.87 -36.08
CA ASN A 601 -6.04 19.82 -37.12
C ASN A 601 -5.16 18.56 -37.04
N SER A 602 -5.58 17.53 -36.30
CA SER A 602 -4.84 16.28 -36.07
C SER A 602 -3.48 16.46 -35.38
N ILE A 603 -3.31 17.57 -34.66
CA ILE A 603 -2.10 17.83 -33.87
C ILE A 603 -2.36 17.37 -32.42
N PRO A 604 -1.61 16.39 -31.90
CA PRO A 604 -1.78 15.95 -30.52
C PRO A 604 -1.59 17.08 -29.51
N TYR A 605 -2.44 17.11 -28.48
CA TYR A 605 -2.43 18.15 -27.45
C TYR A 605 -2.58 17.54 -26.05
N PHE A 606 -1.63 17.88 -25.18
CA PHE A 606 -1.48 17.29 -23.86
C PHE A 606 -1.66 18.34 -22.75
N GLN A 607 -2.08 17.89 -21.56
CA GLN A 607 -2.33 18.76 -20.41
C GLN A 607 -1.52 18.33 -19.19
N ILE A 608 -0.93 19.28 -18.48
CA ILE A 608 -0.28 19.07 -17.17
C ILE A 608 -0.96 19.99 -16.17
N PHE A 609 -1.72 19.39 -15.25
CA PHE A 609 -2.43 20.10 -14.20
C PHE A 609 -1.82 19.79 -12.83
N ILE A 610 -1.26 20.81 -12.19
CA ILE A 610 -0.58 20.75 -10.89
C ILE A 610 -1.43 21.49 -9.86
N ILE A 611 -1.67 20.85 -8.72
CA ILE A 611 -2.46 21.44 -7.64
C ILE A 611 -2.05 20.89 -6.28
N PHE A 612 -2.11 21.72 -5.24
CA PHE A 612 -1.97 21.25 -3.86
C PHE A 612 -3.25 20.55 -3.38
N ASP A 613 -3.13 19.51 -2.58
CA ASP A 613 -4.30 18.80 -2.04
C ASP A 613 -5.09 19.58 -0.96
N LYS A 614 -4.46 20.62 -0.41
CA LYS A 614 -5.03 21.64 0.47
C LYS A 614 -4.58 23.01 -0.02
N VAL A 615 -5.52 23.85 -0.44
CA VAL A 615 -5.23 25.14 -1.11
C VAL A 615 -5.81 26.29 -0.29
N PRO A 616 -5.08 27.37 0.00
CA PRO A 616 -5.64 28.50 0.73
C PRO A 616 -6.65 29.28 -0.14
N TYR A 617 -7.76 29.67 0.47
CA TYR A 617 -8.76 30.58 -0.11
C TYR A 617 -8.65 31.96 0.54
N TYR A 618 -8.36 32.96 -0.28
CA TYR A 618 -8.34 34.36 0.12
C TYR A 618 -9.54 35.12 -0.44
N LYS A 619 -10.12 35.99 0.38
CA LYS A 619 -11.15 36.95 -0.06
C LYS A 619 -10.52 38.02 -0.97
N SER A 620 -11.37 38.83 -1.62
CA SER A 620 -10.93 39.91 -2.51
C SER A 620 -10.03 40.95 -1.83
N ASN A 621 -10.12 41.08 -0.50
CA ASN A 621 -9.28 41.94 0.32
C ASN A 621 -7.99 41.27 0.84
N GLY A 622 -7.62 40.10 0.34
CA GLY A 622 -6.39 39.38 0.72
C GLY A 622 -6.46 38.59 2.03
N VAL A 623 -7.55 38.73 2.78
CA VAL A 623 -7.74 38.03 4.06
C VAL A 623 -7.96 36.54 3.82
N PHE A 624 -7.25 35.71 4.58
CA PHE A 624 -7.45 34.27 4.58
C PHE A 624 -8.86 33.94 5.09
N SER A 625 -9.57 33.05 4.40
CA SER A 625 -10.92 32.66 4.82
C SER A 625 -11.03 31.20 5.22
N ARG A 626 -10.45 30.30 4.43
CA ARG A 626 -10.52 28.85 4.65
C ARG A 626 -9.49 28.15 3.77
N TYR A 627 -9.33 26.85 3.97
CA TYR A 627 -8.73 25.97 2.96
C TYR A 627 -9.81 25.36 2.08
N ASP A 628 -9.53 25.27 0.78
CA ASP A 628 -10.21 24.37 -0.13
C ASP A 628 -9.45 23.03 -0.08
N ILE A 629 -10.06 21.99 0.51
CA ILE A 629 -9.51 20.63 0.55
C ILE A 629 -9.95 19.94 -0.74
N ILE A 630 -9.00 19.58 -1.60
CA ILE A 630 -9.31 18.95 -2.89
C ILE A 630 -9.85 17.55 -2.64
N SER A 631 -11.10 17.34 -3.04
CA SER A 631 -11.84 16.08 -2.93
C SER A 631 -12.06 15.46 -4.31
N GLN A 632 -12.54 14.21 -4.33
CA GLN A 632 -13.01 13.55 -5.56
C GLN A 632 -13.95 14.44 -6.36
N HIS A 633 -14.94 15.04 -5.69
CA HIS A 633 -15.94 15.89 -6.33
C HIS A 633 -15.34 17.07 -7.09
N ASN A 634 -14.24 17.63 -6.56
CA ASN A 634 -13.56 18.72 -7.24
C ASN A 634 -12.95 18.27 -8.58
N LEU A 635 -12.55 17.01 -8.68
CA LEU A 635 -11.86 16.42 -9.82
C LEU A 635 -12.80 15.69 -10.79
N ASP A 636 -14.06 15.46 -10.44
CA ASP A 636 -15.07 14.74 -11.26
C ASP A 636 -15.06 15.17 -12.74
N LYS A 637 -14.96 16.47 -13.02
CA LYS A 637 -14.92 16.99 -14.41
C LYS A 637 -13.69 16.56 -15.21
N TYR A 638 -12.53 16.46 -14.57
CA TYR A 638 -11.30 15.96 -15.20
C TYR A 638 -11.36 14.44 -15.37
N ILE A 639 -11.98 13.76 -14.41
CA ILE A 639 -12.15 12.30 -14.42
C ILE A 639 -13.12 11.90 -15.53
N ALA A 640 -14.24 12.60 -15.67
CA ALA A 640 -15.18 12.41 -16.77
C ALA A 640 -14.45 12.55 -18.12
N LEU A 641 -13.69 13.63 -18.30
CA LEU A 641 -12.88 13.87 -19.51
C LEU A 641 -11.87 12.75 -19.76
N SER A 642 -11.22 12.23 -18.72
CA SER A 642 -10.21 11.16 -18.84
C SER A 642 -10.75 9.80 -19.30
N ASN A 643 -12.07 9.60 -19.21
CA ASN A 643 -12.75 8.37 -19.62
C ASN A 643 -13.31 8.45 -21.07
N GLU A 644 -13.17 9.59 -21.74
CA GLU A 644 -13.60 9.77 -23.12
C GLU A 644 -12.55 9.27 -24.11
N ASP A 645 -13.00 8.79 -25.28
CA ASP A 645 -12.09 8.47 -26.39
C ASP A 645 -11.65 9.77 -27.08
N PRO A 646 -10.35 10.13 -27.02
CA PRO A 646 -9.86 11.36 -27.61
C PRO A 646 -10.00 11.36 -29.14
N ASN A 647 -10.15 10.22 -29.81
CA ASN A 647 -10.39 10.16 -31.26
C ASN A 647 -11.83 10.51 -31.64
N VAL A 648 -12.76 10.45 -30.69
CA VAL A 648 -14.17 10.82 -30.88
C VAL A 648 -14.42 12.26 -30.42
N PHE A 649 -13.85 12.64 -29.28
CA PHE A 649 -14.10 13.93 -28.63
C PHE A 649 -12.86 14.83 -28.73
N TYR A 650 -12.89 15.82 -29.62
CA TYR A 650 -11.75 16.70 -29.89
C TYR A 650 -11.39 17.66 -28.74
N HIS A 651 -12.29 17.92 -27.81
CA HIS A 651 -12.02 18.74 -26.62
C HIS A 651 -11.29 17.98 -25.51
N THR A 652 -11.22 16.65 -25.62
CA THR A 652 -10.48 15.77 -24.73
C THR A 652 -9.00 15.80 -25.10
N PRO A 653 -8.07 16.08 -24.17
CA PRO A 653 -6.64 15.98 -24.44
C PRO A 653 -6.24 14.56 -24.83
N ASP A 654 -5.19 14.41 -25.65
CA ASP A 654 -4.65 13.07 -25.95
C ASP A 654 -4.01 12.43 -24.71
N LYS A 655 -3.55 13.24 -23.76
CA LYS A 655 -3.18 12.79 -22.41
C LYS A 655 -3.20 13.94 -21.41
N THR A 656 -3.57 13.64 -20.16
CA THR A 656 -3.56 14.57 -19.03
C THR A 656 -2.69 14.02 -17.91
N LEU A 657 -1.77 14.82 -17.38
CA LEU A 657 -1.08 14.56 -16.12
C LEU A 657 -1.71 15.38 -15.01
N LEU A 658 -2.21 14.73 -13.97
CA LEU A 658 -2.61 15.38 -12.73
C LEU A 658 -1.51 15.17 -11.68
N LEU A 659 -0.83 16.24 -11.29
CA LEU A 659 0.10 16.26 -10.15
C LEU A 659 -0.62 16.85 -8.94
N LEU A 660 -1.14 15.97 -8.09
CA LEU A 660 -1.74 16.31 -6.80
C LEU A 660 -0.65 16.23 -5.71
N VAL A 661 -0.26 17.39 -5.18
CA VAL A 661 0.92 17.55 -4.32
C VAL A 661 0.49 17.94 -2.90
N LYS A 662 1.13 17.37 -1.88
CA LYS A 662 0.91 17.69 -0.48
C LYS A 662 1.99 18.65 0.03
N LEU A 663 1.56 19.69 0.74
CA LEU A 663 2.43 20.61 1.48
C LEU A 663 2.42 20.24 2.97
N LYS A 664 3.59 20.25 3.60
CA LYS A 664 3.74 20.09 5.06
C LYS A 664 3.17 21.31 5.77
N GLU A 665 2.16 21.08 6.62
CA GLU A 665 1.50 22.13 7.39
C GLU A 665 2.38 22.62 8.55
N LYS A 666 2.23 23.90 8.93
CA LYS A 666 2.85 24.47 10.14
C LYS A 666 2.46 23.70 11.39
N GLU A 667 1.16 23.55 11.57
CA GLU A 667 0.50 22.72 12.57
C GLU A 667 -0.82 22.25 11.95
N PRO A 668 -1.40 21.12 12.42
CA PRO A 668 -2.68 20.64 11.91
C PRO A 668 -3.76 21.73 11.95
N ASP A 669 -4.32 22.06 10.79
CA ASP A 669 -5.37 23.07 10.62
C ASP A 669 -4.99 24.51 11.02
N TYR A 670 -3.70 24.83 10.98
CA TYR A 670 -3.23 26.20 11.20
C TYR A 670 -3.88 27.18 10.21
N LYS A 671 -4.49 28.23 10.76
CA LYS A 671 -5.15 29.29 9.97
C LYS A 671 -4.27 30.53 9.95
N TYR A 672 -3.74 30.85 8.77
CA TYR A 672 -3.06 32.11 8.54
C TYR A 672 -4.05 33.28 8.58
N THR A 673 -3.57 34.49 8.88
CA THR A 673 -4.36 35.72 8.88
C THR A 673 -4.62 36.21 7.47
N ASP A 674 -3.60 36.15 6.62
CA ASP A 674 -3.57 36.72 5.27
C ASP A 674 -2.55 36.00 4.39
N SER A 675 -2.40 36.47 3.15
CA SER A 675 -1.47 35.88 2.19
C SER A 675 -0.01 36.10 2.54
N ASP A 676 0.31 37.13 3.34
CA ASP A 676 1.69 37.50 3.65
C ASP A 676 2.22 36.60 4.77
N GLU A 677 1.42 36.35 5.83
CA GLU A 677 1.78 35.38 6.87
C GLU A 677 1.97 33.98 6.29
N TYR A 678 1.08 33.55 5.37
CA TYR A 678 1.23 32.30 4.64
C TYR A 678 2.55 32.28 3.87
N ALA A 679 2.85 33.34 3.13
CA ALA A 679 4.04 33.40 2.31
C ALA A 679 5.32 33.41 3.16
N ASP A 680 5.37 34.15 4.25
CA ASP A 680 6.53 34.26 5.12
C ASP A 680 6.84 32.94 5.83
N TYR A 681 5.82 32.22 6.28
CA TYR A 681 6.00 30.87 6.81
C TYR A 681 6.57 29.93 5.76
N TYR A 682 5.94 29.82 4.59
CA TYR A 682 6.43 28.86 3.58
C TYR A 682 7.77 29.26 2.97
N LYS A 683 8.16 30.54 2.99
CA LYS A 683 9.52 30.98 2.66
C LYS A 683 10.53 30.51 3.70
N SER A 684 10.20 30.53 4.98
CA SER A 684 11.14 30.12 6.04
C SER A 684 11.43 28.62 6.04
N VAL A 685 10.48 27.81 5.55
CA VAL A 685 10.61 26.34 5.45
C VAL A 685 10.82 25.84 4.01
N ILE A 686 11.01 26.73 3.02
CA ILE A 686 11.02 26.35 1.59
C ILE A 686 12.10 25.32 1.25
N GLU A 687 13.23 25.39 1.96
CA GLU A 687 14.39 24.50 1.78
C GLU A 687 14.27 23.18 2.59
N GLU A 688 13.19 22.98 3.36
CA GLU A 688 12.97 21.72 4.07
C GLU A 688 12.77 20.57 3.06
N PRO A 689 13.57 19.48 3.16
CA PRO A 689 13.49 18.37 2.22
C PRO A 689 12.11 17.71 2.16
N ASP A 690 11.38 17.67 3.28
CA ASP A 690 10.06 17.04 3.44
C ASP A 690 8.88 18.02 3.26
N LEU A 691 9.11 19.26 2.82
CA LEU A 691 8.04 20.24 2.62
C LEU A 691 6.99 19.80 1.59
N LEU A 692 7.43 19.18 0.50
CA LEU A 692 6.58 18.77 -0.62
C LEU A 692 6.69 17.27 -0.83
N SER A 693 5.54 16.62 -1.01
CA SER A 693 5.43 15.21 -1.37
C SER A 693 4.24 15.02 -2.31
N TYR A 694 4.15 13.89 -3.01
CA TYR A 694 2.92 13.55 -3.72
C TYR A 694 1.80 13.27 -2.72
N SER A 695 0.58 13.71 -3.03
CA SER A 695 -0.57 13.41 -2.19
C SER A 695 -0.95 11.94 -2.28
N ASP A 696 -1.22 11.33 -1.13
CA ASP A 696 -1.74 9.96 -1.02
C ASP A 696 -3.26 9.88 -1.20
N LYS A 697 -3.92 10.99 -1.53
CA LYS A 697 -5.37 10.99 -1.75
C LYS A 697 -5.71 10.07 -2.90
N HIS A 698 -6.56 9.08 -2.59
CA HIS A 698 -7.12 8.21 -3.61
C HIS A 698 -8.12 8.99 -4.48
N ILE A 699 -8.07 8.77 -5.79
CA ILE A 699 -9.00 9.35 -6.76
C ILE A 699 -9.62 8.18 -7.52
N ASP A 700 -10.93 8.02 -7.39
CA ASP A 700 -11.68 6.94 -8.00
C ASP A 700 -11.88 7.17 -9.50
N ASN A 701 -11.98 6.08 -10.26
CA ASN A 701 -12.41 6.05 -11.68
C ASN A 701 -11.58 6.89 -12.66
N VAL A 702 -10.29 7.10 -12.37
CA VAL A 702 -9.36 7.75 -13.29
C VAL A 702 -9.33 6.96 -14.61
N GLY A 703 -9.75 7.62 -15.69
CA GLY A 703 -9.79 7.03 -17.02
C GLY A 703 -8.41 6.92 -17.64
N GLN A 704 -8.32 6.19 -18.75
CA GLN A 704 -7.04 5.87 -19.38
C GLN A 704 -6.28 7.12 -19.86
N GLU A 705 -6.97 8.22 -20.17
CA GLU A 705 -6.34 9.45 -20.67
C GLU A 705 -5.79 10.37 -19.58
N MET A 706 -5.89 9.97 -18.31
CA MET A 706 -5.27 10.69 -17.21
C MET A 706 -4.27 9.83 -16.44
N ILE A 707 -3.09 10.41 -16.20
CA ILE A 707 -2.03 9.86 -15.36
C ILE A 707 -1.98 10.68 -14.08
N LEU A 708 -2.00 10.00 -12.93
CA LEU A 708 -1.98 10.64 -11.61
C LEU A 708 -0.59 10.47 -10.98
N ASN A 709 0.05 11.59 -10.60
CA ASN A 709 1.30 11.64 -9.85
C ASN A 709 2.46 10.79 -10.44
N ASP A 710 2.46 10.55 -11.76
CA ASP A 710 3.53 9.83 -12.45
C ASP A 710 3.97 10.59 -13.72
N TYR A 711 4.84 11.57 -13.51
CA TYR A 711 5.41 12.40 -14.58
C TYR A 711 6.26 11.58 -15.56
N GLU A 712 7.03 10.63 -15.04
CA GLU A 712 7.87 9.76 -15.88
C GLU A 712 7.02 8.92 -16.84
N GLN A 713 5.93 8.32 -16.34
CA GLN A 713 4.97 7.60 -17.20
C GLN A 713 4.35 8.55 -18.23
N PHE A 714 3.94 9.75 -17.83
CA PHE A 714 3.35 10.73 -18.75
C PHE A 714 4.28 11.08 -19.90
N ILE A 715 5.54 11.40 -19.63
CA ILE A 715 6.52 11.72 -20.68
C ILE A 715 6.73 10.57 -21.65
N LYS A 716 6.74 9.32 -21.17
CA LYS A 716 6.84 8.12 -22.02
C LYS A 716 5.59 7.93 -22.90
N GLU A 717 4.40 8.09 -22.34
CA GLU A 717 3.16 7.91 -23.10
C GLU A 717 2.96 9.00 -24.14
N THR A 718 3.26 10.27 -23.83
CA THR A 718 3.16 11.34 -24.83
C THR A 718 4.20 11.19 -25.94
N TYR A 719 5.42 10.71 -25.63
CA TYR A 719 6.42 10.34 -26.63
C TYR A 719 5.88 9.29 -27.61
N ASN A 720 5.25 8.23 -27.10
CA ASN A 720 4.67 7.17 -27.95
C ASN A 720 3.57 7.73 -28.86
N ILE A 721 2.65 8.54 -28.31
CA ILE A 721 1.57 9.17 -29.07
C ILE A 721 2.12 10.08 -30.18
N ILE A 722 3.17 10.86 -29.88
CA ILE A 722 3.82 11.72 -30.88
C ILE A 722 4.38 10.88 -32.03
N ASN A 723 5.04 9.76 -31.74
CA ASN A 723 5.64 8.92 -32.79
C ASN A 723 4.63 8.07 -33.56
N GLU A 724 3.46 7.76 -32.98
CA GLU A 724 2.40 7.03 -33.69
C GLU A 724 1.62 7.92 -34.67
N LYS A 725 1.58 9.24 -34.45
CA LYS A 725 0.83 10.20 -35.28
C LYS A 725 1.66 10.91 -36.36
N ILE A 726 2.96 10.63 -36.43
CA ILE A 726 3.90 11.10 -37.48
C ILE A 726 4.16 9.94 -38.45
#